data_AF-A0A812Z9P1-F1
#
_entry.id   AF-A0A812Z9P1-F1
#
_cell.length_a   1.000
_cell.length_b   1.000
_cell.length_c   1.000
_cell.angle_alpha   90.00
_cell.angle_beta   90.00
_cell.angle_gamma   90.00
#
_symmetry.space_group_name_H-M   'P 1'
#
loop_
_entity.id
_entity.type
_entity.pdbx_description
1 polymer ?
#
loop_
_entity_poly.entity_id
_entity_poly.type
_entity_poly.pdbx_seq_one_letter_code
_entity_poly.pdbx_strand_id
1 'polypeptide(L)'
;MTAKATELAVKMKGLLSGFRASGLWEDWSTQNSTLSSFVEECSNLSLLVSIAAVADVPSLTSEEAEHVKSARVSLLAKRATFLEALTLFPLGQFVQQASNFALEAHQRDLGFLTDLDLCVQAVAQLKTFTPEILFKNEDIQIPNFNKVVEAQMKFSLIQQACTNHFKEAQASKLALVQSKFQELSVAIRGACIQKFQKVLSNDLRNGFKLLSEGQLDVEGQAIMVDVLNKSKTFAPVTMTLIQKCLGQTASKEIVDLLIYGRSFLTIFSAVFPPVLNLIQNVGEKPDAKEQLGSGRLVQADMVKFMKQFADKEVQKSLQELDQTLWLHMVAAVDRLCKAAMSILANESAAFEKFVRFIASDSQASDNIQEIVGEFDDDDDQALVDYGALFDLYGRHVGGWCPWILDKDSPHPVAVSSASLCAAGAALPFGKMITHIGRWINKVTKLSGSAEALCGANSSFVFNKDVPPQDIPKLFDAGIMETLGSKEHEPGKLVHCFRGAQAAVSITQDAKATMFVQGCHSKIPMLFTKIVNIAKGDFKDFREALEKHYHAIDGLKDFSMALEADKVDATMCARLCNSVALKHCYNFVSYGVDKMSAMKKILVAISAAASMDEFKDDSTYQALFAEVQSIIQEMKQFMGASTNTDEQGRISFAGIANCVGDATIAQSLYRELKTGETRQSLVNKASAGVKKRGWRVHANLTSRCNAILSGKPVSK
;
A
#
# COMPACT_ATOMS: atom_id res chain seq x y z
N MET A 1 24.46 36.05 1.09
CA MET A 1 25.29 37.21 1.49
C MET A 1 26.47 37.42 0.53
N THR A 2 27.17 36.37 0.11
CA THR A 2 28.34 36.39 -0.80
C THR A 2 28.09 37.07 -2.15
N ALA A 3 27.02 36.75 -2.88
CA ALA A 3 26.78 37.30 -4.23
C ALA A 3 26.70 38.84 -4.29
N LYS A 4 26.06 39.48 -3.30
CA LYS A 4 25.94 40.95 -3.24
C LYS A 4 27.26 41.62 -2.86
N ALA A 5 28.05 40.98 -2.00
CA ALA A 5 29.37 41.46 -1.62
C ALA A 5 30.35 41.38 -2.81
N THR A 6 30.31 40.29 -3.59
CA THR A 6 31.07 40.16 -4.83
C THR A 6 30.67 41.22 -5.87
N GLU A 7 29.37 41.49 -6.06
CA GLU A 7 28.88 42.56 -6.96
C GLU A 7 29.43 43.94 -6.55
N LEU A 8 29.43 44.23 -5.24
CA LEU A 8 29.99 45.48 -4.70
C LEU A 8 31.51 45.55 -4.86
N ALA A 9 32.22 44.44 -4.68
CA ALA A 9 33.65 44.35 -4.95
C ALA A 9 33.97 44.58 -6.43
N VAL A 10 33.16 44.07 -7.37
CA VAL A 10 33.27 44.35 -8.81
C VAL A 10 33.09 45.84 -9.10
N LYS A 11 32.09 46.49 -8.48
CA LYS A 11 31.87 47.94 -8.62
C LYS A 11 33.04 48.75 -8.06
N MET A 12 33.56 48.36 -6.90
CA MET A 12 34.72 48.99 -6.28
C MET A 12 35.98 48.81 -7.13
N LYS A 13 36.18 47.63 -7.73
CA LYS A 13 37.23 47.37 -8.73
C LYS A 13 37.10 48.34 -9.91
N GLY A 14 35.88 48.52 -10.43
CA GLY A 14 35.60 49.48 -11.50
C GLY A 14 35.97 50.92 -11.14
N LEU A 15 35.64 51.36 -9.92
CA LEU A 15 35.96 52.69 -9.41
C LEU A 15 37.48 52.89 -9.29
N LEU A 16 38.20 51.92 -8.71
CA LEU A 16 39.65 51.99 -8.53
C LEU A 16 40.39 51.97 -9.87
N SER A 17 39.95 51.15 -10.82
CA SER A 17 40.47 51.17 -12.20
C SER A 17 40.22 52.50 -12.90
N GLY A 18 39.04 53.10 -12.72
CA GLY A 18 38.71 54.42 -13.27
C GLY A 18 39.58 55.52 -12.66
N PHE A 19 39.83 55.47 -11.35
CA PHE A 19 40.73 56.40 -10.67
C PHE A 19 42.17 56.26 -11.20
N ARG A 20 42.67 55.03 -11.33
CA ARG A 20 44.02 54.74 -11.85
C ARG A 20 44.23 55.23 -13.30
N ALA A 21 43.17 55.30 -14.10
CA ALA A 21 43.21 55.80 -15.47
C ALA A 21 43.01 57.33 -15.58
N SER A 22 42.82 58.04 -14.46
CA SER A 22 42.58 59.49 -14.46
C SER A 22 43.88 60.29 -14.41
N GLY A 23 43.89 61.51 -14.95
CA GLY A 23 45.05 62.41 -14.84
C GLY A 23 45.45 62.74 -13.39
N LEU A 24 44.51 62.65 -12.45
CA LEU A 24 44.78 62.82 -11.01
C LEU A 24 45.73 61.74 -10.48
N TRP A 25 45.67 60.52 -11.01
CA TRP A 25 46.58 59.45 -10.62
C TRP A 25 48.02 59.78 -10.98
N GLU A 26 48.23 60.25 -12.21
CA GLU A 26 49.56 60.64 -12.70
C GLU A 26 50.13 61.78 -11.86
N ASP A 27 49.35 62.83 -11.64
CA ASP A 27 49.75 63.98 -10.82
C ASP A 27 50.15 63.56 -9.40
N TRP A 28 49.35 62.70 -8.77
CA TRP A 28 49.55 62.31 -7.37
C TRP A 28 50.63 61.24 -7.19
N SER A 29 50.96 60.49 -8.24
CA SER A 29 52.01 59.45 -8.23
C SER A 29 53.43 60.02 -8.30
N THR A 30 53.61 61.31 -8.62
CA THR A 30 54.92 61.95 -8.70
C THR A 30 55.62 62.01 -7.33
N GLN A 31 56.94 61.77 -7.29
CA GLN A 31 57.73 61.68 -6.05
C GLN A 31 57.69 62.95 -5.17
N ASN A 32 57.27 64.10 -5.71
CA ASN A 32 57.14 65.36 -4.98
C ASN A 32 55.73 65.63 -4.43
N SER A 33 54.77 64.72 -4.64
CA SER A 33 53.39 64.86 -4.17
C SER A 33 53.22 64.39 -2.72
N THR A 34 52.52 65.19 -1.91
CA THR A 34 52.09 64.81 -0.55
C THR A 34 51.08 63.66 -0.52
N LEU A 35 50.51 63.28 -1.67
CA LEU A 35 49.51 62.22 -1.82
C LEU A 35 50.07 60.92 -2.37
N SER A 36 51.38 60.83 -2.62
CA SER A 36 52.04 59.64 -3.17
C SER A 36 51.78 58.37 -2.35
N SER A 37 51.78 58.45 -1.01
CA SER A 37 51.45 57.33 -0.13
C SER A 37 49.99 56.86 -0.25
N PHE A 38 49.05 57.79 -0.48
CA PHE A 38 47.64 57.47 -0.69
C PHE A 38 47.41 56.76 -2.04
N VAL A 39 48.16 57.13 -3.07
CA VAL A 39 48.16 56.46 -4.38
C VAL A 39 48.68 55.01 -4.26
N GLU A 40 49.73 54.79 -3.47
CA GLU A 40 50.23 53.46 -3.15
C GLU A 40 49.19 52.62 -2.40
N GLU A 41 48.52 53.21 -1.39
CA GLU A 41 47.40 52.55 -0.70
C GLU A 41 46.24 52.20 -1.65
N CYS A 42 45.86 53.10 -2.56
CA CYS A 42 44.85 52.82 -3.59
C CYS A 42 45.28 51.66 -4.51
N SER A 43 46.57 51.56 -4.85
CA SER A 43 47.13 50.44 -5.62
C SER A 43 46.98 49.12 -4.87
N ASN A 44 47.36 49.11 -3.59
CA ASN A 44 47.24 47.96 -2.70
C ASN A 44 45.78 47.54 -2.53
N LEU A 45 44.86 48.50 -2.40
CA LEU A 45 43.44 48.24 -2.25
C LEU A 45 42.86 47.65 -3.53
N SER A 46 43.28 48.17 -4.69
CA SER A 46 42.90 47.65 -6.00
C SER A 46 43.31 46.19 -6.17
N LEU A 47 44.46 45.77 -5.63
CA LEU A 47 44.90 44.38 -5.63
C LEU A 47 43.97 43.48 -4.81
N LEU A 48 43.67 43.85 -3.56
CA LEU A 48 42.80 43.05 -2.68
C LEU A 48 41.35 42.97 -3.21
N VAL A 49 40.81 44.09 -3.70
CA VAL A 49 39.47 44.16 -4.28
C VAL A 49 39.38 43.33 -5.56
N SER A 50 40.46 43.25 -6.33
CA SER A 50 40.49 42.42 -7.55
C SER A 50 40.33 40.92 -7.25
N ILE A 51 40.84 40.45 -6.11
CA ILE A 51 40.63 39.08 -5.62
C ILE A 51 39.19 38.88 -5.18
N ALA A 52 38.65 39.81 -4.37
CA ALA A 52 37.30 39.73 -3.84
C ALA A 52 36.20 39.84 -4.92
N ALA A 53 36.55 40.38 -6.09
CA ALA A 53 35.66 40.52 -7.25
C ALA A 53 35.51 39.22 -8.07
N VAL A 54 36.27 38.16 -7.76
CA VAL A 54 36.16 36.86 -8.43
C VAL A 54 35.13 35.99 -7.69
N ALA A 55 34.30 35.25 -8.44
CA ALA A 55 33.26 34.40 -7.85
C ALA A 55 33.82 33.14 -7.18
N ASP A 56 34.90 32.58 -7.75
CA ASP A 56 35.66 31.45 -7.21
C ASP A 56 37.00 31.90 -6.60
N VAL A 57 37.69 30.98 -5.91
CA VAL A 57 39.03 31.24 -5.36
C VAL A 57 39.99 31.57 -6.49
N PRO A 58 40.56 32.80 -6.55
CA PRO A 58 41.47 33.16 -7.61
C PRO A 58 42.78 32.37 -7.49
N SER A 59 43.31 31.95 -8.65
CA SER A 59 44.67 31.41 -8.71
C SER A 59 45.67 32.53 -8.48
N LEU A 60 46.57 32.33 -7.53
CA LEU A 60 47.69 33.22 -7.25
C LEU A 60 48.99 32.48 -7.57
N THR A 61 49.89 33.16 -8.27
CA THR A 61 51.32 32.80 -8.27
C THR A 61 51.95 33.14 -6.90
N SER A 62 53.12 32.57 -6.60
CA SER A 62 53.82 32.86 -5.34
C SER A 62 54.21 34.34 -5.20
N GLU A 63 54.52 34.99 -6.33
CA GLU A 63 54.79 36.42 -6.38
C GLU A 63 53.53 37.24 -6.07
N GLU A 64 52.39 36.90 -6.70
CA GLU A 64 51.11 37.55 -6.41
C GLU A 64 50.66 37.33 -4.97
N ALA A 65 50.86 36.13 -4.40
CA ALA A 65 50.53 35.86 -3.01
C ALA A 65 51.33 36.73 -2.03
N GLU A 66 52.64 36.91 -2.25
CA GLU A 66 53.43 37.84 -1.43
C GLU A 66 53.04 39.30 -1.64
N HIS A 67 52.70 39.72 -2.87
CA HIS A 67 52.15 41.05 -3.12
C HIS A 67 50.82 41.28 -2.41
N VAL A 68 49.91 40.31 -2.41
CA VAL A 68 48.61 40.39 -1.73
C VAL A 68 48.79 40.45 -0.21
N LYS A 69 49.70 39.64 0.33
CA LYS A 69 50.05 39.65 1.75
C LYS A 69 50.68 40.99 2.16
N SER A 70 51.63 41.51 1.38
CA SER A 70 52.27 42.81 1.61
C SER A 70 51.27 43.96 1.53
N ALA A 71 50.44 44.00 0.49
CA ALA A 71 49.38 44.98 0.31
C ALA A 71 48.40 44.97 1.49
N ARG A 72 48.01 43.77 1.96
CA ARG A 72 47.15 43.63 3.14
C ARG A 72 47.80 44.15 4.41
N VAL A 73 49.07 43.83 4.66
CA VAL A 73 49.81 44.31 5.84
C VAL A 73 49.93 45.85 5.80
N SER A 74 50.25 46.41 4.63
CA SER A 74 50.36 47.85 4.42
C SER A 74 49.04 48.56 4.74
N LEU A 75 47.92 48.08 4.19
CA LEU A 75 46.59 48.68 4.40
C LEU A 75 46.01 48.50 5.80
N LEU A 76 46.52 47.52 6.56
CA LEU A 76 46.12 47.27 7.95
C LEU A 76 47.08 47.91 8.97
N ALA A 77 48.06 48.68 8.53
CA ALA A 77 48.93 49.44 9.42
C ALA A 77 48.14 50.56 10.12
N LYS A 78 48.50 50.89 11.38
CA LYS A 78 47.81 51.90 12.22
C LYS A 78 47.69 53.30 11.59
N ARG A 79 48.52 53.62 10.59
CA ARG A 79 48.55 54.92 9.91
C ARG A 79 47.95 54.87 8.49
N ALA A 80 47.46 53.72 8.04
CA ALA A 80 46.88 53.56 6.72
C ALA A 80 45.51 54.23 6.63
N THR A 81 45.28 54.92 5.51
CA THR A 81 44.05 55.66 5.21
C THR A 81 42.82 54.74 5.15
N PHE A 82 42.97 53.53 4.62
CA PHE A 82 41.86 52.58 4.47
C PHE A 82 41.65 51.61 5.66
N LEU A 83 42.39 51.75 6.77
CA LEU A 83 42.35 50.82 7.89
C LEU A 83 40.93 50.64 8.45
N GLU A 84 40.24 51.73 8.77
CA GLU A 84 38.87 51.69 9.33
C GLU A 84 37.89 51.11 8.32
N ALA A 85 38.01 51.50 7.05
CA ALA A 85 37.17 50.99 5.96
C ALA A 85 37.29 49.46 5.82
N LEU A 86 38.51 48.93 5.90
CA LEU A 86 38.76 47.50 5.80
C LEU A 86 38.32 46.73 7.04
N THR A 87 38.39 47.31 8.24
CA THR A 87 38.17 46.59 9.51
C THR A 87 36.74 46.70 10.04
N LEU A 88 36.06 47.82 9.82
CA LEU A 88 34.75 48.12 10.43
C LEU A 88 33.59 47.94 9.46
N PHE A 89 33.81 48.05 8.14
CA PHE A 89 32.73 47.99 7.16
C PHE A 89 32.57 46.60 6.56
N PRO A 90 31.33 46.12 6.33
CA PRO A 90 31.08 44.77 5.81
C PRO A 90 31.78 44.45 4.48
N LEU A 91 31.83 45.42 3.54
CA LEU A 91 32.53 45.22 2.27
C LEU A 91 34.05 45.11 2.46
N GLY A 92 34.63 45.91 3.36
CA GLY A 92 36.04 45.84 3.71
C GLY A 92 36.43 44.52 4.37
N GLN A 93 35.60 44.03 5.30
CA GLN A 93 35.79 42.72 5.93
C GLN A 93 35.68 41.58 4.91
N PHE A 94 34.73 41.66 3.97
CA PHE A 94 34.60 40.69 2.88
C PHE A 94 35.86 40.66 2.00
N VAL A 95 36.39 41.83 1.61
CA VAL A 95 37.63 41.93 0.82
C VAL A 95 38.79 41.28 1.57
N GLN A 96 38.94 41.55 2.87
CA GLN A 96 39.97 40.90 3.68
C GLN A 96 39.81 39.38 3.77
N GLN A 97 38.59 38.89 3.98
CA GLN A 97 38.30 37.46 4.06
C GLN A 97 38.58 36.75 2.74
N ALA A 98 38.18 37.34 1.61
CA ALA A 98 38.44 36.80 0.28
C ALA A 98 39.96 36.72 0.01
N SER A 99 40.72 37.76 0.36
CA SER A 99 42.18 37.74 0.24
C SER A 99 42.84 36.70 1.15
N ASN A 100 42.42 36.59 2.41
CA ASN A 100 42.94 35.55 3.31
C ASN A 100 42.63 34.15 2.79
N PHE A 101 41.40 33.93 2.32
CA PHE A 101 41.01 32.62 1.78
C PHE A 101 41.82 32.26 0.53
N ALA A 102 42.10 33.22 -0.36
CA ALA A 102 42.96 33.01 -1.52
C ALA A 102 44.42 32.71 -1.11
N LEU A 103 44.96 33.40 -0.11
CA LEU A 103 46.30 33.13 0.42
C LEU A 103 46.39 31.76 1.09
N GLU A 104 45.41 31.39 1.91
CA GLU A 104 45.34 30.07 2.55
C GLU A 104 45.18 28.95 1.52
N ALA A 105 44.39 29.17 0.48
CA ALA A 105 44.23 28.23 -0.62
C ALA A 105 45.55 28.05 -1.40
N HIS A 106 46.25 29.14 -1.72
CA HIS A 106 47.56 29.08 -2.38
C HIS A 106 48.59 28.33 -1.53
N GLN A 107 48.70 28.63 -0.23
CA GLN A 107 49.63 27.92 0.67
C GLN A 107 49.29 26.44 0.82
N ARG A 108 48.00 26.10 0.88
CA ARG A 108 47.53 24.72 0.93
C ARG A 108 47.88 23.97 -0.35
N ASP A 109 47.64 24.57 -1.51
CA ASP A 109 47.97 23.98 -2.81
C ASP A 109 49.49 23.80 -2.98
N LEU A 110 50.32 24.73 -2.48
CA LEU A 110 51.78 24.55 -2.41
C LEU A 110 52.17 23.35 -1.53
N GLY A 111 51.53 23.18 -0.37
CA GLY A 111 51.72 21.99 0.46
C GLY A 111 51.35 20.71 -0.28
N PHE A 112 50.23 20.73 -1.01
CA PHE A 112 49.78 19.60 -1.81
C PHE A 112 50.66 19.27 -3.01
N LEU A 113 51.47 20.19 -3.54
CA LEU A 113 52.45 19.86 -4.58
C LEU A 113 53.45 18.81 -4.08
N THR A 114 53.96 18.99 -2.87
CA THR A 114 54.92 18.05 -2.27
C THR A 114 54.24 16.71 -1.98
N ASP A 115 53.03 16.72 -1.41
CA ASP A 115 52.27 15.50 -1.15
C ASP A 115 51.90 14.76 -2.43
N LEU A 116 51.55 15.47 -3.50
CA LEU A 116 51.23 14.88 -4.79
C LEU A 116 52.46 14.26 -5.45
N ASP A 117 53.63 14.92 -5.36
CA ASP A 117 54.88 14.36 -5.85
C ASP A 117 55.27 13.09 -5.08
N LEU A 118 55.06 13.07 -3.76
CA LEU A 118 55.21 11.86 -2.95
C LEU A 118 54.22 10.77 -3.36
N CYS A 119 52.96 11.11 -3.67
CA CYS A 119 51.99 10.17 -4.20
C CYS A 119 52.45 9.59 -5.55
N VAL A 120 52.91 10.44 -6.48
CA VAL A 120 53.43 10.03 -7.80
C VAL A 120 54.62 9.10 -7.67
N GLN A 121 55.59 9.44 -6.81
CA GLN A 121 56.74 8.59 -6.53
C GLN A 121 56.33 7.26 -5.88
N ALA A 122 55.38 7.29 -4.93
CA ALA A 122 54.88 6.09 -4.30
C ALA A 122 54.20 5.16 -5.32
N VAL A 123 53.30 5.67 -6.18
CA VAL A 123 52.62 4.85 -7.19
C VAL A 123 53.57 4.31 -8.26
N ALA A 124 54.64 5.04 -8.60
CA ALA A 124 55.67 4.56 -9.52
C ALA A 124 56.48 3.38 -8.96
N GLN A 125 56.61 3.27 -7.63
CA GLN A 125 57.26 2.13 -6.96
C GLN A 125 56.32 0.91 -6.78
N LEU A 126 55.00 1.09 -6.97
CA LEU A 126 54.04 0.00 -6.87
C LEU A 126 54.08 -0.85 -8.15
N LYS A 127 54.21 -2.16 -7.97
CA LYS A 127 54.08 -3.12 -9.07
C LYS A 127 52.69 -3.03 -9.71
N THR A 128 52.55 -3.57 -10.92
CA THR A 128 51.24 -3.75 -11.55
C THR A 128 50.38 -4.67 -10.68
N PHE A 129 49.14 -4.25 -10.43
CA PHE A 129 48.14 -5.01 -9.72
C PHE A 129 47.35 -5.83 -10.75
N THR A 130 47.36 -7.14 -10.59
CA THR A 130 46.48 -8.05 -11.32
C THR A 130 45.80 -8.97 -10.31
N PRO A 131 44.60 -9.50 -10.61
CA PRO A 131 43.91 -10.42 -9.73
C PRO A 131 44.79 -11.57 -9.21
N GLU A 132 45.66 -12.13 -10.07
CA GLU A 132 46.55 -13.25 -9.76
C GLU A 132 47.66 -12.88 -8.79
N ILE A 133 48.11 -11.62 -8.82
CA ILE A 133 49.12 -11.10 -7.89
C ILE A 133 48.51 -10.90 -6.50
N LEU A 134 47.24 -10.47 -6.46
CA LEU A 134 46.52 -10.17 -5.24
C LEU A 134 45.98 -11.44 -4.57
N PHE A 135 45.56 -12.44 -5.35
CA PHE A 135 45.01 -13.69 -4.83
C PHE A 135 46.11 -14.74 -4.65
N LYS A 136 46.60 -14.90 -3.41
CA LYS A 136 47.66 -15.87 -3.05
C LYS A 136 47.29 -16.62 -1.79
N ASN A 137 47.64 -17.91 -1.74
CA ASN A 137 47.37 -18.77 -0.58
C ASN A 137 45.91 -18.72 -0.12
N GLU A 138 44.98 -18.66 -1.09
CA GLU A 138 43.53 -18.59 -0.84
C GLU A 138 43.04 -17.30 -0.16
N ASP A 139 43.88 -16.28 -0.10
CA ASP A 139 43.54 -14.98 0.46
C ASP A 139 43.92 -13.81 -0.44
N ILE A 140 43.30 -12.66 -0.20
CA ILE A 140 43.53 -11.43 -0.96
C ILE A 140 44.53 -10.58 -0.19
N GLN A 141 45.74 -10.45 -0.74
CA GLN A 141 46.82 -9.67 -0.15
C GLN A 141 47.20 -8.53 -1.08
N ILE A 142 47.29 -7.31 -0.52
CA ILE A 142 47.71 -6.13 -1.28
C ILE A 142 49.23 -5.94 -1.10
N PRO A 143 50.04 -6.09 -2.17
CA PRO A 143 51.47 -5.83 -2.08
C PRO A 143 51.74 -4.39 -1.63
N ASN A 144 52.70 -4.21 -0.72
CA ASN A 144 53.05 -2.89 -0.17
C ASN A 144 51.86 -2.14 0.45
N PHE A 145 50.94 -2.85 1.11
CA PHE A 145 49.72 -2.30 1.72
C PHE A 145 49.90 -0.94 2.42
N ASN A 146 50.89 -0.81 3.32
CA ASN A 146 51.13 0.44 4.04
C ASN A 146 51.41 1.63 3.11
N LYS A 147 52.18 1.43 2.03
CA LYS A 147 52.46 2.48 1.03
C LYS A 147 51.21 2.85 0.23
N VAL A 148 50.38 1.86 -0.10
CA VAL A 148 49.09 2.08 -0.80
C VAL A 148 48.16 2.92 0.06
N VAL A 149 48.00 2.57 1.33
CA VAL A 149 47.14 3.30 2.28
C VAL A 149 47.62 4.73 2.47
N GLU A 150 48.92 4.93 2.67
CA GLU A 150 49.49 6.27 2.81
C GLU A 150 49.24 7.13 1.56
N ALA A 151 49.51 6.58 0.38
CA ALA A 151 49.28 7.27 -0.89
C ALA A 151 47.80 7.60 -1.11
N GLN A 152 46.89 6.70 -0.76
CA GLN A 152 45.45 6.91 -0.92
C GLN A 152 44.91 7.95 0.06
N MET A 153 45.38 7.96 1.31
CA MET A 153 44.99 8.98 2.29
C MET A 153 45.40 10.37 1.83
N LYS A 154 46.65 10.55 1.38
CA LYS A 154 47.14 11.82 0.83
C LYS A 154 46.37 12.21 -0.43
N PHE A 155 46.18 11.28 -1.36
CA PHE A 155 45.46 11.54 -2.60
C PHE A 155 43.99 11.94 -2.36
N SER A 156 43.31 11.26 -1.44
CA SER A 156 41.92 11.59 -1.07
C SER A 156 41.83 12.99 -0.45
N LEU A 157 42.78 13.34 0.43
CA LEU A 157 42.84 14.68 1.02
C LEU A 157 43.06 15.76 -0.05
N ILE A 158 43.98 15.52 -0.98
CA ILE A 158 44.23 16.42 -2.12
C ILE A 158 42.94 16.59 -2.94
N GLN A 159 42.30 15.50 -3.38
CA GLN A 159 41.08 15.58 -4.21
C GLN A 159 39.94 16.37 -3.54
N GLN A 160 39.81 16.26 -2.22
CA GLN A 160 38.76 16.91 -1.44
C GLN A 160 39.06 18.38 -1.13
N ALA A 161 40.33 18.75 -0.90
CA ALA A 161 40.68 20.03 -0.30
C ALA A 161 41.45 21.01 -1.23
N CYS A 162 42.01 20.55 -2.35
CA CYS A 162 42.72 21.42 -3.30
C CYS A 162 41.75 22.26 -4.16
N THR A 163 42.26 23.37 -4.69
CA THR A 163 41.48 24.24 -5.58
C THR A 163 41.27 23.61 -6.96
N ASN A 164 40.30 24.13 -7.73
CA ASN A 164 40.10 23.73 -9.12
C ASN A 164 41.32 24.04 -9.99
N HIS A 165 42.00 25.17 -9.73
CA HIS A 165 43.21 25.53 -10.45
C HIS A 165 44.34 24.51 -10.22
N PHE A 166 44.53 24.04 -8.98
CA PHE A 166 45.48 22.97 -8.71
C PHE A 166 45.12 21.69 -9.48
N LYS A 167 43.83 21.32 -9.52
CA LYS A 167 43.35 20.15 -10.27
C LYS A 167 43.66 20.24 -11.76
N GLU A 168 43.49 21.42 -12.35
CA GLU A 168 43.80 21.69 -13.75
C GLU A 168 45.31 21.68 -14.01
N ALA A 169 46.08 22.42 -13.20
CA ALA A 169 47.53 22.54 -13.35
C ALA A 169 48.27 21.20 -13.15
N GLN A 170 47.77 20.34 -12.25
CA GLN A 170 48.35 19.04 -11.94
C GLN A 170 47.52 17.87 -12.49
N ALA A 171 46.67 18.12 -13.49
CA ALA A 171 45.74 17.13 -14.04
C ALA A 171 46.43 15.82 -14.46
N SER A 172 47.60 15.92 -15.09
CA SER A 172 48.38 14.75 -15.54
C SER A 172 48.88 13.89 -14.37
N LYS A 173 49.39 14.50 -13.30
CA LYS A 173 49.85 13.80 -12.09
C LYS A 173 48.69 13.17 -11.33
N LEU A 174 47.59 13.91 -11.17
CA LEU A 174 46.37 13.40 -10.55
C LEU A 174 45.80 12.22 -11.33
N ALA A 175 45.78 12.30 -12.66
CA ALA A 175 45.33 11.21 -13.53
C ALA A 175 46.22 9.96 -13.40
N LEU A 176 47.55 10.12 -13.28
CA LEU A 176 48.48 9.01 -13.06
C LEU A 176 48.17 8.26 -11.75
N VAL A 177 48.01 9.00 -10.65
CA VAL A 177 47.69 8.42 -9.34
C VAL A 177 46.30 7.76 -9.36
N GLN A 178 45.31 8.44 -9.94
CA GLN A 178 43.95 7.91 -10.13
C GLN A 178 43.96 6.61 -10.94
N SER A 179 44.70 6.55 -12.04
CA SER A 179 44.83 5.37 -12.89
C SER A 179 45.38 4.18 -12.10
N LYS A 180 46.35 4.40 -11.21
CA LYS A 180 46.89 3.34 -10.37
C LYS A 180 45.90 2.81 -9.33
N PHE A 181 45.10 3.69 -8.72
CA PHE A 181 44.03 3.25 -7.81
C PHE A 181 42.87 2.58 -8.55
N GLN A 182 42.59 2.98 -9.79
CA GLN A 182 41.63 2.27 -10.64
C GLN A 182 42.13 0.87 -10.99
N GLU A 183 43.41 0.72 -11.35
CA GLU A 183 44.06 -0.57 -11.57
C GLU A 183 43.95 -1.46 -10.32
N LEU A 184 44.23 -0.93 -9.13
CA LEU A 184 44.07 -1.64 -7.87
C LEU A 184 42.61 -2.04 -7.60
N SER A 185 41.65 -1.15 -7.86
CA SER A 185 40.22 -1.42 -7.70
C SER A 185 39.78 -2.59 -8.57
N VAL A 186 40.14 -2.56 -9.86
CA VAL A 186 39.86 -3.65 -10.82
C VAL A 186 40.53 -4.95 -10.38
N ALA A 187 41.77 -4.90 -9.89
CA ALA A 187 42.48 -6.08 -9.42
C ALA A 187 41.84 -6.68 -8.14
N ILE A 188 41.44 -5.86 -7.17
CA ILE A 188 40.75 -6.31 -5.95
C ILE A 188 39.41 -6.94 -6.31
N ARG A 189 38.64 -6.29 -7.20
CA ARG A 189 37.37 -6.80 -7.72
C ARG A 189 37.55 -8.17 -8.38
N GLY A 190 38.52 -8.30 -9.28
CA GLY A 190 38.86 -9.58 -9.93
C GLY A 190 39.34 -10.65 -8.95
N ALA A 191 40.15 -10.30 -7.95
CA ALA A 191 40.58 -11.24 -6.91
C ALA A 191 39.41 -11.72 -6.03
N CYS A 192 38.45 -10.84 -5.73
CA CYS A 192 37.22 -11.21 -5.01
C CYS A 192 36.37 -12.20 -5.83
N ILE A 193 36.24 -11.96 -7.13
CA ILE A 193 35.57 -12.86 -8.07
C ILE A 193 36.28 -14.22 -8.12
N GLN A 194 37.60 -14.26 -8.28
CA GLN A 194 38.38 -15.50 -8.28
C GLN A 194 38.23 -16.29 -6.96
N LYS A 195 38.25 -15.60 -5.81
CA LYS A 195 38.03 -16.23 -4.50
C LYS A 195 36.61 -16.78 -4.36
N PHE A 196 35.60 -16.06 -4.84
CA PHE A 196 34.22 -16.55 -4.89
C PHE A 196 34.10 -17.81 -5.76
N GLN A 197 34.71 -17.78 -6.94
CA GLN A 197 34.69 -18.90 -7.89
C GLN A 197 35.34 -20.16 -7.31
N LYS A 198 36.49 -19.98 -6.65
CA LYS A 198 37.24 -21.08 -6.03
C LYS A 198 36.54 -21.68 -4.81
N VAL A 199 35.98 -20.84 -3.93
CA VAL A 199 35.46 -21.27 -2.61
C VAL A 199 34.01 -21.72 -2.67
N LEU A 200 33.18 -21.09 -3.52
CA LEU A 200 31.74 -21.33 -3.55
C LEU A 200 31.26 -21.84 -4.91
N SER A 201 31.74 -21.25 -6.01
CA SER A 201 31.05 -21.43 -7.29
C SER A 201 31.13 -22.83 -7.87
N ASN A 202 32.26 -23.54 -7.75
CA ASN A 202 32.37 -24.88 -8.33
C ASN A 202 31.31 -25.86 -7.81
N ASP A 203 31.11 -25.88 -6.49
CA ASP A 203 30.10 -26.74 -5.88
C ASP A 203 28.68 -26.24 -6.15
N LEU A 204 28.46 -24.91 -6.11
CA LEU A 204 27.16 -24.33 -6.45
C LEU A 204 26.78 -24.61 -7.91
N ARG A 205 27.71 -24.51 -8.86
CA ARG A 205 27.47 -24.80 -10.29
C ARG A 205 26.97 -26.22 -10.47
N ASN A 206 27.66 -27.20 -9.88
CA ASN A 206 27.26 -28.60 -9.94
C ASN A 206 25.89 -28.82 -9.26
N GLY A 207 25.70 -28.25 -8.06
CA GLY A 207 24.43 -28.35 -7.34
C GLY A 207 23.25 -27.76 -8.10
N PHE A 208 23.38 -26.54 -8.65
CA PHE A 208 22.33 -25.90 -9.46
C PHE A 208 22.09 -26.60 -10.79
N LYS A 209 23.14 -27.15 -11.42
CA LYS A 209 22.99 -27.99 -12.62
C LYS A 209 22.13 -29.21 -12.31
N LEU A 210 22.51 -30.01 -11.31
CA LEU A 210 21.77 -31.21 -10.90
C LEU A 210 20.35 -30.86 -10.42
N LEU A 211 20.18 -29.74 -9.72
CA LEU A 211 18.86 -29.23 -9.32
C LEU A 211 18.01 -28.89 -10.55
N SER A 212 18.56 -28.19 -11.55
CA SER A 212 17.86 -27.88 -12.80
C SER A 212 17.52 -29.13 -13.62
N GLU A 213 18.30 -30.20 -13.45
CA GLU A 213 18.05 -31.52 -14.06
C GLU A 213 17.09 -32.39 -13.21
N GLY A 214 16.79 -31.97 -11.97
CA GLY A 214 15.94 -32.70 -11.01
C GLY A 214 16.62 -33.94 -10.44
N GLN A 215 17.94 -34.04 -10.57
CA GLN A 215 18.75 -35.20 -10.26
C GLN A 215 19.62 -34.99 -9.00
N LEU A 216 19.28 -34.01 -8.16
CA LEU A 216 20.04 -33.71 -6.95
C LEU A 216 19.77 -34.75 -5.84
N ASP A 217 20.65 -35.75 -5.73
CA ASP A 217 20.59 -36.78 -4.70
C ASP A 217 20.89 -36.27 -3.28
N VAL A 218 20.79 -37.16 -2.28
CA VAL A 218 20.96 -36.79 -0.87
C VAL A 218 22.38 -36.26 -0.57
N GLU A 219 23.39 -36.81 -1.25
CA GLU A 219 24.77 -36.35 -1.11
C GLU A 219 24.97 -34.96 -1.70
N GLY A 220 24.46 -34.72 -2.92
CA GLY A 220 24.46 -33.41 -3.57
C GLY A 220 23.68 -32.36 -2.76
N GLN A 221 22.58 -32.76 -2.11
CA GLN A 221 21.84 -31.88 -1.20
C GLN A 221 22.68 -31.47 0.01
N ALA A 222 23.39 -32.42 0.64
CA ALA A 222 24.25 -32.13 1.79
C ALA A 222 25.39 -31.16 1.40
N ILE A 223 26.02 -31.38 0.24
CA ILE A 223 27.06 -30.49 -0.31
C ILE A 223 26.49 -29.09 -0.56
N MET A 224 25.31 -28.99 -1.18
CA MET A 224 24.67 -27.72 -1.48
C MET A 224 24.31 -26.94 -0.21
N VAL A 225 23.81 -27.62 0.83
CA VAL A 225 23.55 -27.01 2.15
C VAL A 225 24.83 -26.51 2.80
N ASP A 226 25.91 -27.28 2.78
CA ASP A 226 27.20 -26.87 3.34
C ASP A 226 27.74 -25.62 2.64
N VAL A 227 27.72 -25.60 1.31
CA VAL A 227 28.22 -24.46 0.51
C VAL A 227 27.33 -23.23 0.66
N LEU A 228 26.01 -23.39 0.74
CA LEU A 228 25.09 -22.29 1.03
C LEU A 228 25.32 -21.74 2.45
N ASN A 229 25.65 -22.58 3.43
CA ASN A 229 26.04 -22.10 4.76
C ASN A 229 27.38 -21.37 4.75
N LYS A 230 28.38 -21.85 4.00
CA LYS A 230 29.65 -21.12 3.77
C LYS A 230 29.42 -19.76 3.10
N SER A 231 28.44 -19.64 2.21
CA SER A 231 28.12 -18.37 1.55
C SER A 231 27.67 -17.28 2.54
N LYS A 232 26.99 -17.64 3.64
CA LYS A 232 26.50 -16.68 4.64
C LYS A 232 27.63 -15.91 5.33
N THR A 233 28.77 -16.57 5.52
CA THR A 233 29.97 -16.01 6.14
C THR A 233 31.05 -15.60 5.13
N PHE A 234 30.75 -15.68 3.83
CA PHE A 234 31.70 -15.32 2.79
C PHE A 234 32.04 -13.84 2.82
N ALA A 235 33.27 -13.55 3.22
CA ALA A 235 33.88 -12.22 3.21
C ALA A 235 35.28 -12.36 2.59
N PRO A 236 35.42 -12.20 1.27
CA PRO A 236 36.68 -12.49 0.58
C PRO A 236 37.80 -11.54 1.02
N VAL A 237 37.44 -10.33 1.46
CA VAL A 237 38.31 -9.32 2.02
C VAL A 237 37.53 -8.46 3.01
N THR A 238 38.19 -7.90 4.03
CA THR A 238 37.51 -7.03 5.01
C THR A 238 37.14 -5.68 4.39
N MET A 239 35.96 -5.16 4.72
CA MET A 239 35.48 -3.86 4.25
C MET A 239 36.46 -2.73 4.62
N THR A 240 37.03 -2.78 5.82
CA THR A 240 38.05 -1.84 6.30
C THR A 240 39.28 -1.82 5.41
N LEU A 241 39.71 -2.98 4.88
CA LEU A 241 40.87 -3.06 3.99
C LEU A 241 40.57 -2.41 2.64
N ILE A 242 39.42 -2.72 2.01
CA ILE A 242 39.01 -2.09 0.74
C ILE A 242 38.94 -0.56 0.90
N GLN A 243 38.28 -0.08 1.96
CA GLN A 243 38.12 1.35 2.21
C GLN A 243 39.44 2.08 2.44
N LYS A 244 40.39 1.47 3.18
CA LYS A 244 41.72 2.06 3.38
C LYS A 244 42.53 2.15 2.10
N CYS A 245 42.36 1.22 1.15
CA CYS A 245 43.13 1.19 -0.09
C CYS A 245 42.51 1.97 -1.25
N LEU A 246 41.18 2.08 -1.29
CA LEU A 246 40.45 2.67 -2.43
C LEU A 246 39.64 3.92 -2.06
N GLY A 247 39.50 4.25 -0.77
CA GLY A 247 38.58 5.28 -0.30
C GLY A 247 37.10 4.86 -0.40
N GLN A 248 36.20 5.73 0.06
CA GLN A 248 34.78 5.40 0.18
C GLN A 248 34.11 5.13 -1.19
N THR A 249 34.32 6.01 -2.18
CA THR A 249 33.62 5.96 -3.47
C THR A 249 33.93 4.69 -4.26
N ALA A 250 35.22 4.38 -4.47
CA ALA A 250 35.62 3.20 -5.24
C ALA A 250 35.41 1.89 -4.48
N SER A 251 35.43 1.91 -3.13
CA SER A 251 35.12 0.71 -2.34
C SER A 251 33.67 0.25 -2.47
N LYS A 252 32.74 1.19 -2.71
CA LYS A 252 31.30 0.91 -2.73
C LYS A 252 30.93 -0.11 -3.80
N GLU A 253 31.47 0.02 -5.02
CA GLU A 253 31.14 -0.89 -6.13
C GLU A 253 31.50 -2.35 -5.82
N ILE A 254 32.65 -2.58 -5.18
CA ILE A 254 33.12 -3.92 -4.81
C ILE A 254 32.28 -4.46 -3.64
N VAL A 255 31.97 -3.62 -2.66
CA VAL A 255 31.17 -4.00 -1.50
C VAL A 255 29.74 -4.35 -1.92
N ASP A 256 29.13 -3.55 -2.79
CA ASP A 256 27.79 -3.78 -3.31
C ASP A 256 27.72 -5.11 -4.08
N LEU A 257 28.67 -5.38 -4.99
CA LEU A 257 28.78 -6.65 -5.73
C LEU A 257 28.76 -7.88 -4.78
N LEU A 258 29.58 -7.82 -3.72
CA LEU A 258 29.70 -8.91 -2.74
C LEU A 258 28.45 -9.04 -1.86
N ILE A 259 27.87 -7.92 -1.42
CA ILE A 259 26.67 -7.92 -0.59
C ILE A 259 25.48 -8.48 -1.38
N TYR A 260 25.30 -8.09 -2.65
CA TYR A 260 24.20 -8.60 -3.47
C TYR A 260 24.29 -10.10 -3.67
N GLY A 261 25.47 -10.62 -4.06
CA GLY A 261 25.67 -12.07 -4.22
C GLY A 261 25.45 -12.85 -2.91
N ARG A 262 26.01 -12.38 -1.80
CA ARG A 262 25.84 -13.00 -0.47
C ARG A 262 24.39 -12.98 0.00
N SER A 263 23.71 -11.84 -0.15
CA SER A 263 22.31 -11.68 0.25
C SER A 263 21.41 -12.64 -0.52
N PHE A 264 21.62 -12.75 -1.83
CA PHE A 264 20.87 -13.69 -2.67
C PHE A 264 21.06 -15.15 -2.24
N LEU A 265 22.30 -15.60 -2.07
CA LEU A 265 22.58 -16.98 -1.62
C LEU A 265 22.05 -17.27 -0.21
N THR A 266 22.05 -16.26 0.67
CA THR A 266 21.47 -16.38 2.01
C THR A 266 19.95 -16.56 1.95
N ILE A 267 19.26 -15.80 1.10
CA ILE A 267 17.82 -15.95 0.86
C ILE A 267 17.52 -17.31 0.23
N PHE A 268 18.29 -17.71 -0.78
CA PHE A 268 18.14 -19.02 -1.41
C PHE A 268 18.36 -20.17 -0.43
N SER A 269 19.32 -20.05 0.51
CA SER A 269 19.55 -21.04 1.56
C SER A 269 18.31 -21.32 2.41
N ALA A 270 17.48 -20.30 2.68
CA ALA A 270 16.24 -20.46 3.44
C ALA A 270 15.16 -21.22 2.64
N VAL A 271 15.09 -20.98 1.33
CA VAL A 271 14.09 -21.60 0.45
C VAL A 271 14.59 -22.86 -0.27
N PHE A 272 15.84 -23.27 -0.07
CA PHE A 272 16.39 -24.43 -0.76
C PHE A 272 15.59 -25.72 -0.50
N PRO A 273 15.23 -26.10 0.75
CA PRO A 273 14.41 -27.28 0.99
C PRO A 273 13.03 -27.27 0.28
N PRO A 274 12.21 -26.19 0.36
CA PRO A 274 10.96 -26.16 -0.39
C PRO A 274 11.15 -26.13 -1.91
N VAL A 275 12.17 -25.44 -2.43
CA VAL A 275 12.48 -25.42 -3.87
C VAL A 275 12.85 -26.82 -4.37
N LEU A 276 13.72 -27.52 -3.65
CA LEU A 276 14.11 -28.89 -3.95
C LEU A 276 12.89 -29.82 -3.99
N ASN A 277 12.04 -29.75 -2.95
CA ASN A 277 10.83 -30.55 -2.84
C ASN A 277 9.89 -30.32 -4.05
N LEU A 278 9.69 -29.05 -4.44
CA LEU A 278 8.88 -28.69 -5.62
C LEU A 278 9.49 -29.24 -6.92
N ILE A 279 10.79 -29.07 -7.12
CA ILE A 279 11.46 -29.50 -8.36
C ILE A 279 11.49 -31.03 -8.51
N GLN A 280 11.69 -31.77 -7.42
CA GLN A 280 11.80 -33.23 -7.45
C GLN A 280 10.44 -33.93 -7.50
N ASN A 281 9.43 -33.44 -6.76
CA ASN A 281 8.17 -34.16 -6.60
C ASN A 281 7.12 -33.83 -7.66
N VAL A 282 7.28 -32.76 -8.44
CA VAL A 282 6.29 -32.37 -9.46
C VAL A 282 6.36 -33.23 -10.74
N GLY A 283 7.37 -34.10 -10.88
CA GLY A 283 7.54 -34.97 -12.05
C GLY A 283 7.09 -36.44 -11.91
N GLU A 284 7.11 -37.02 -10.70
CA GLU A 284 7.24 -38.50 -10.60
C GLU A 284 6.20 -39.22 -9.73
N LYS A 285 5.44 -38.53 -8.86
CA LYS A 285 4.47 -39.21 -7.97
C LYS A 285 3.14 -38.46 -7.90
N PRO A 286 2.01 -39.07 -8.31
CA PRO A 286 0.67 -38.49 -8.14
C PRO A 286 0.35 -38.17 -6.68
N ASP A 287 0.79 -39.01 -5.74
CA ASP A 287 0.42 -38.93 -4.31
C ASP A 287 1.19 -37.85 -3.53
N ALA A 288 2.31 -37.34 -4.05
CA ALA A 288 3.09 -36.26 -3.41
C ALA A 288 2.47 -34.87 -3.64
N LYS A 289 1.46 -34.77 -4.53
CA LYS A 289 0.88 -33.50 -4.99
C LYS A 289 -0.10 -32.89 -3.98
N GLU A 290 -0.77 -33.71 -3.18
CA GLU A 290 -1.70 -33.23 -2.12
C GLU A 290 -0.97 -32.51 -0.97
N GLN A 291 0.34 -32.72 -0.80
CA GLN A 291 1.15 -32.06 0.23
C GLN A 291 1.80 -30.74 -0.23
N LEU A 292 1.66 -30.36 -1.52
CA LEU A 292 2.34 -29.23 -2.17
C LEU A 292 1.34 -28.21 -2.75
N GLY A 293 0.35 -27.81 -1.95
CA GLY A 293 -0.66 -26.83 -2.38
C GLY A 293 -0.06 -25.45 -2.74
N SER A 294 -0.75 -24.74 -3.63
CA SER A 294 -0.38 -23.41 -4.15
C SER A 294 -0.12 -22.35 -3.08
N GLY A 295 -0.74 -22.46 -1.90
CA GLY A 295 -0.48 -21.57 -0.76
C GLY A 295 1.00 -21.55 -0.30
N ARG A 296 1.78 -22.61 -0.56
CA ARG A 296 3.22 -22.63 -0.25
C ARG A 296 4.05 -21.78 -1.19
N LEU A 297 3.60 -21.59 -2.43
CA LEU A 297 4.30 -20.79 -3.45
C LEU A 297 4.27 -19.29 -3.14
N VAL A 298 3.33 -18.84 -2.31
CA VAL A 298 3.19 -17.44 -1.88
C VAL A 298 3.64 -17.21 -0.44
N GLN A 299 4.36 -18.15 0.18
CA GLN A 299 4.98 -17.94 1.49
C GLN A 299 6.04 -16.83 1.44
N ALA A 300 6.20 -16.11 2.55
CA ALA A 300 7.04 -14.91 2.63
C ALA A 300 8.49 -15.12 2.11
N ASP A 301 9.12 -16.25 2.45
CA ASP A 301 10.49 -16.55 2.01
C ASP A 301 10.57 -16.85 0.51
N MET A 302 9.59 -17.58 -0.06
CA MET A 302 9.50 -17.84 -1.49
C MET A 302 9.26 -16.53 -2.28
N VAL A 303 8.35 -15.68 -1.79
CA VAL A 303 8.11 -14.35 -2.38
C VAL A 303 9.37 -13.49 -2.35
N LYS A 304 10.09 -13.48 -1.22
CA LYS A 304 11.35 -12.73 -1.07
C LYS A 304 12.40 -13.25 -2.05
N PHE A 305 12.53 -14.57 -2.19
CA PHE A 305 13.45 -15.19 -3.14
C PHE A 305 13.15 -14.80 -4.59
N MET A 306 11.90 -14.99 -5.05
CA MET A 306 11.52 -14.69 -6.43
C MET A 306 11.64 -13.20 -6.76
N LYS A 307 11.29 -12.31 -5.82
CA LYS A 307 11.52 -10.86 -5.99
C LYS A 307 13.00 -10.51 -6.09
N GLN A 308 13.86 -11.10 -5.25
CA GLN A 308 15.31 -10.88 -5.31
C GLN A 308 15.91 -11.44 -6.61
N PHE A 309 15.39 -12.55 -7.13
CA PHE A 309 15.82 -13.12 -8.41
C PHE A 309 15.43 -12.22 -9.59
N ALA A 310 14.28 -11.55 -9.53
CA ALA A 310 13.83 -10.60 -10.55
C ALA A 310 14.55 -9.24 -10.52
N ASP A 311 15.30 -8.93 -9.46
CA ASP A 311 16.02 -7.66 -9.30
C ASP A 311 17.22 -7.56 -10.25
N LYS A 312 17.25 -6.52 -11.10
CA LYS A 312 18.28 -6.33 -12.13
C LYS A 312 19.69 -6.14 -11.58
N GLU A 313 19.85 -5.47 -10.43
CA GLU A 313 21.17 -5.25 -9.84
C GLU A 313 21.72 -6.56 -9.24
N VAL A 314 20.84 -7.39 -8.68
CA VAL A 314 21.20 -8.74 -8.22
C VAL A 314 21.63 -9.63 -9.39
N GLN A 315 20.83 -9.65 -10.47
CA GLN A 315 21.16 -10.42 -11.67
C GLN A 315 22.52 -10.04 -12.25
N LYS A 316 22.76 -8.73 -12.41
CA LYS A 316 24.04 -8.19 -12.90
C LYS A 316 25.20 -8.59 -11.99
N SER A 317 25.02 -8.49 -10.67
CA SER A 317 26.05 -8.85 -9.69
C SER A 317 26.38 -10.35 -9.72
N LEU A 318 25.38 -11.22 -9.83
CA LEU A 318 25.58 -12.67 -9.92
C LEU A 318 26.25 -13.09 -11.23
N GLN A 319 25.85 -12.50 -12.36
CA GLN A 319 26.50 -12.69 -13.66
C GLN A 319 27.98 -12.34 -13.62
N GLU A 320 28.30 -11.23 -12.95
CA GLU A 320 29.67 -10.78 -12.83
C GLU A 320 30.52 -11.65 -11.90
N LEU A 321 29.95 -12.09 -10.76
CA LEU A 321 30.62 -13.05 -9.88
C LEU A 321 30.90 -14.36 -10.62
N ASP A 322 29.91 -14.86 -11.34
CA ASP A 322 30.05 -16.09 -12.12
C ASP A 322 28.92 -16.30 -13.15
N GLN A 323 29.23 -16.05 -14.42
CA GLN A 323 28.27 -16.22 -15.51
C GLN A 323 27.75 -17.65 -15.66
N THR A 324 28.58 -18.66 -15.44
CA THR A 324 28.17 -20.08 -15.59
C THR A 324 27.26 -20.51 -14.45
N LEU A 325 27.56 -20.10 -13.21
CA LEU A 325 26.67 -20.32 -12.08
C LEU A 325 25.31 -19.66 -12.32
N TRP A 326 25.32 -18.40 -12.78
CA TRP A 326 24.10 -17.67 -13.11
C TRP A 326 23.22 -18.44 -14.11
N LEU A 327 23.81 -18.98 -15.19
CA LEU A 327 23.07 -19.78 -16.17
C LEU A 327 22.40 -21.01 -15.55
N HIS A 328 23.09 -21.72 -14.65
CA HIS A 328 22.50 -22.86 -13.94
C HIS A 328 21.42 -22.45 -12.94
N MET A 329 21.58 -21.31 -12.25
CA MET A 329 20.55 -20.75 -11.39
C MET A 329 19.30 -20.39 -12.17
N VAL A 330 19.44 -19.75 -13.33
CA VAL A 330 18.30 -19.44 -14.23
C VAL A 330 17.60 -20.72 -14.65
N ALA A 331 18.33 -21.76 -15.05
CA ALA A 331 17.75 -23.04 -15.42
C ALA A 331 17.00 -23.72 -14.25
N ALA A 332 17.55 -23.65 -13.04
CA ALA A 332 16.88 -24.16 -11.84
C ALA A 332 15.60 -23.38 -11.50
N VAL A 333 15.62 -22.05 -11.63
CA VAL A 333 14.44 -21.21 -11.40
C VAL A 333 13.39 -21.41 -12.50
N ASP A 334 13.78 -21.55 -13.77
CA ASP A 334 12.86 -21.90 -14.86
C ASP A 334 12.13 -23.23 -14.57
N ARG A 335 12.86 -24.24 -14.08
CA ARG A 335 12.25 -25.51 -13.63
C ARG A 335 11.34 -25.34 -12.44
N LEU A 336 11.71 -24.53 -11.45
CA LEU A 336 10.84 -24.17 -10.32
C LEU A 336 9.55 -23.53 -10.81
N CYS A 337 9.63 -22.57 -11.73
CA CYS A 337 8.47 -21.90 -12.31
C CYS A 337 7.55 -22.89 -13.05
N LYS A 338 8.12 -23.79 -13.86
CA LYS A 338 7.36 -24.87 -14.51
C LYS A 338 6.69 -25.80 -13.50
N ALA A 339 7.38 -26.15 -12.42
CA ALA A 339 6.83 -26.98 -11.35
C ALA A 339 5.67 -26.28 -10.63
N ALA A 340 5.84 -25.01 -10.27
CA ALA A 340 4.81 -24.18 -9.65
C ALA A 340 3.56 -24.08 -10.52
N MET A 341 3.72 -23.83 -11.81
CA MET A 341 2.59 -23.74 -12.74
C MET A 341 1.93 -25.11 -13.01
N SER A 342 2.67 -26.20 -12.92
CA SER A 342 2.10 -27.56 -13.03
C SER A 342 1.23 -27.90 -11.82
N ILE A 343 1.59 -27.42 -10.63
CA ILE A 343 0.74 -27.51 -9.43
C ILE A 343 -0.57 -26.76 -9.67
N LEU A 344 -0.49 -25.50 -10.14
CA LEU A 344 -1.69 -24.72 -10.43
C LEU A 344 -2.57 -25.34 -11.51
N ALA A 345 -1.98 -25.96 -12.54
CA ALA A 345 -2.74 -26.66 -13.56
C ALA A 345 -3.55 -27.82 -12.97
N ASN A 346 -2.96 -28.59 -12.06
CA ASN A 346 -3.65 -29.69 -11.39
C ASN A 346 -4.78 -29.18 -10.49
N GLU A 347 -4.53 -28.12 -9.70
CA GLU A 347 -5.58 -27.51 -8.86
C GLU A 347 -6.71 -26.92 -9.72
N SER A 348 -6.37 -26.39 -10.89
CA SER A 348 -7.34 -25.81 -11.83
C SER A 348 -8.17 -26.85 -12.59
N ALA A 349 -7.84 -28.14 -12.47
CA ALA A 349 -8.65 -29.23 -13.02
C ALA A 349 -10.09 -29.22 -12.48
N ALA A 350 -10.29 -28.76 -11.24
CA ALA A 350 -11.60 -28.64 -10.63
C ALA A 350 -12.55 -27.68 -11.37
N PHE A 351 -12.01 -26.73 -12.16
CA PHE A 351 -12.77 -25.75 -12.93
C PHE A 351 -12.34 -25.73 -14.40
N GLU A 352 -12.00 -26.90 -14.94
CA GLU A 352 -11.52 -27.10 -16.32
C GLU A 352 -12.36 -26.37 -17.37
N LYS A 353 -13.70 -26.41 -17.25
CA LYS A 353 -14.61 -25.75 -18.21
C LYS A 353 -14.35 -24.26 -18.32
N PHE A 354 -14.10 -23.58 -17.20
CA PHE A 354 -13.80 -22.15 -17.19
C PHE A 354 -12.40 -21.85 -17.71
N VAL A 355 -11.42 -22.70 -17.39
CA VAL A 355 -10.08 -22.60 -17.98
C VAL A 355 -10.14 -22.74 -19.50
N ARG A 356 -10.90 -23.73 -20.01
CA ARG A 356 -11.13 -23.91 -21.45
C ARG A 356 -11.76 -22.67 -22.07
N PHE A 357 -12.78 -22.09 -21.41
CA PHE A 357 -13.42 -20.87 -21.87
C PHE A 357 -12.43 -19.71 -21.97
N ILE A 358 -11.57 -19.47 -20.98
CA ILE A 358 -10.60 -18.37 -21.02
C ILE A 358 -9.47 -18.64 -22.03
N ALA A 359 -9.02 -19.89 -22.16
CA ALA A 359 -7.91 -20.26 -23.01
C ALA A 359 -8.27 -20.48 -24.49
N SER A 360 -9.55 -20.68 -24.84
CA SER A 360 -9.98 -20.93 -26.22
C SER A 360 -10.17 -19.64 -27.02
N ASP A 361 -9.87 -19.68 -28.32
CA ASP A 361 -10.23 -18.60 -29.26
C ASP A 361 -11.69 -18.68 -29.73
N SER A 362 -12.44 -19.71 -29.34
CA SER A 362 -13.83 -19.89 -29.76
C SER A 362 -14.76 -18.88 -29.09
N GLN A 363 -15.57 -18.19 -29.92
CA GLN A 363 -16.70 -17.34 -29.49
C GLN A 363 -17.97 -18.15 -29.23
N ALA A 364 -17.86 -19.41 -28.81
CA ALA A 364 -19.04 -20.22 -28.53
C ALA A 364 -19.94 -19.49 -27.53
N SER A 365 -21.23 -19.35 -27.86
CA SER A 365 -22.24 -18.70 -27.01
C SER A 365 -22.60 -19.63 -25.84
N ASP A 366 -21.60 -20.03 -25.08
CA ASP A 366 -21.78 -20.96 -24.00
C ASP A 366 -22.51 -20.25 -22.86
N ASN A 367 -23.44 -20.94 -22.22
CA ASN A 367 -24.14 -20.41 -21.05
C ASN A 367 -23.10 -20.18 -19.94
N ILE A 368 -22.71 -18.92 -19.72
CA ILE A 368 -21.66 -18.55 -18.75
C ILE A 368 -21.95 -19.12 -17.36
N GLN A 369 -23.23 -19.24 -16.99
CA GLN A 369 -23.67 -19.84 -15.74
C GLN A 369 -23.32 -21.33 -15.62
N GLU A 370 -23.34 -22.09 -16.73
CA GLU A 370 -22.95 -23.51 -16.76
C GLU A 370 -21.44 -23.73 -16.79
N ILE A 371 -20.68 -22.72 -17.24
CA ILE A 371 -19.21 -22.75 -17.28
C ILE A 371 -18.62 -22.39 -15.92
N VAL A 372 -19.14 -21.34 -15.28
CA VAL A 372 -18.60 -20.75 -14.05
C VAL A 372 -19.07 -21.49 -12.79
N GLY A 373 -20.28 -22.07 -12.82
CA GLY A 373 -20.85 -22.80 -11.68
C GLY A 373 -21.51 -21.90 -10.62
N GLU A 374 -21.75 -22.46 -9.43
CA GLU A 374 -22.27 -21.73 -8.26
C GLU A 374 -21.12 -21.31 -7.33
N PHE A 375 -21.32 -20.24 -6.57
CA PHE A 375 -20.45 -19.90 -5.45
C PHE A 375 -20.97 -20.66 -4.23
N ASP A 376 -20.20 -21.62 -3.71
CA ASP A 376 -20.56 -22.36 -2.51
C ASP A 376 -20.03 -21.62 -1.26
N ASP A 377 -20.71 -21.68 -0.12
CA ASP A 377 -20.27 -20.97 1.11
C ASP A 377 -18.88 -21.45 1.60
N ASP A 378 -18.41 -22.62 1.15
CA ASP A 378 -17.05 -23.15 1.39
C ASP A 378 -15.96 -22.51 0.49
N ASP A 379 -16.33 -21.81 -0.59
CA ASP A 379 -15.42 -21.05 -1.48
C ASP A 379 -14.85 -19.77 -0.80
N ASP A 380 -15.31 -19.45 0.42
CA ASP A 380 -14.77 -18.37 1.27
C ASP A 380 -13.38 -18.71 1.87
N GLN A 381 -12.91 -19.96 1.77
CA GLN A 381 -11.59 -20.34 2.27
C GLN A 381 -10.47 -19.84 1.35
N ALA A 382 -9.53 -19.08 1.95
CA ALA A 382 -8.26 -18.60 1.40
C ALA A 382 -8.13 -18.66 -0.13
N LEU A 383 -8.76 -17.68 -0.81
CA LEU A 383 -8.59 -17.49 -2.26
C LEU A 383 -7.11 -17.46 -2.61
N VAL A 384 -6.70 -18.41 -3.44
CA VAL A 384 -5.34 -18.48 -3.99
C VAL A 384 -5.09 -17.21 -4.82
N ASP A 385 -4.02 -16.47 -4.50
CA ASP A 385 -3.66 -15.25 -5.24
C ASP A 385 -2.97 -15.61 -6.57
N TYR A 386 -3.79 -16.00 -7.55
CA TYR A 386 -3.33 -16.34 -8.89
C TYR A 386 -2.61 -15.18 -9.61
N GLY A 387 -2.94 -13.92 -9.27
CA GLY A 387 -2.24 -12.76 -9.80
C GLY A 387 -0.78 -12.71 -9.34
N ALA A 388 -0.55 -12.85 -8.03
CA ALA A 388 0.79 -12.91 -7.47
C ALA A 388 1.58 -14.14 -7.97
N LEU A 389 0.92 -15.30 -8.10
CA LEU A 389 1.55 -16.50 -8.63
C LEU A 389 2.03 -16.34 -10.08
N PHE A 390 1.24 -15.66 -10.92
CA PHE A 390 1.68 -15.35 -12.28
C PHE A 390 2.87 -14.39 -12.29
N ASP A 391 2.83 -13.31 -11.50
CA ASP A 391 3.91 -12.33 -11.45
C ASP A 391 5.23 -12.96 -10.96
N LEU A 392 5.15 -13.83 -9.95
CA LEU A 392 6.32 -14.48 -9.35
C LEU A 392 6.89 -15.62 -10.19
N TYR A 393 6.04 -16.43 -10.84
CA TYR A 393 6.46 -17.67 -11.49
C TYR A 393 6.09 -17.73 -12.97
N GLY A 394 4.83 -17.43 -13.31
CA GLY A 394 4.28 -17.58 -14.66
C GLY A 394 4.93 -16.66 -15.70
N ARG A 395 5.33 -15.44 -15.32
CA ARG A 395 5.93 -14.45 -16.21
C ARG A 395 7.30 -14.87 -16.77
N HIS A 396 8.00 -15.79 -16.08
CA HIS A 396 9.35 -16.21 -16.44
C HIS A 396 9.41 -17.34 -17.47
N VAL A 397 8.30 -18.05 -17.71
CA VAL A 397 8.24 -19.26 -18.56
C VAL A 397 7.66 -18.97 -19.95
N GLY A 398 8.24 -18.01 -20.67
CA GLY A 398 7.71 -17.51 -21.94
C GLY A 398 7.34 -18.61 -22.96
N GLY A 399 6.10 -18.55 -23.48
CA GLY A 399 5.58 -19.50 -24.48
C GLY A 399 5.29 -20.92 -23.96
N TRP A 400 5.55 -21.20 -22.68
CA TRP A 400 5.27 -22.50 -22.09
C TRP A 400 3.81 -22.62 -21.66
N CYS A 401 3.25 -23.81 -21.87
CA CYS A 401 1.85 -24.12 -21.56
C CYS A 401 1.79 -25.15 -20.42
N PRO A 402 1.42 -24.76 -19.20
CA PRO A 402 1.31 -25.68 -18.06
C PRO A 402 0.33 -26.82 -18.26
N TRP A 403 -0.70 -26.59 -19.07
CA TRP A 403 -1.77 -27.55 -19.25
C TRP A 403 -2.18 -27.60 -20.71
N ILE A 404 -2.41 -28.81 -21.19
CA ILE A 404 -3.01 -29.08 -22.50
C ILE A 404 -4.29 -29.84 -22.21
N LEU A 405 -5.42 -29.20 -22.53
CA LEU A 405 -6.74 -29.80 -22.44
C LEU A 405 -6.99 -30.67 -23.66
N ASP A 406 -7.77 -31.74 -23.47
CA ASP A 406 -8.18 -32.66 -24.54
C ASP A 406 -6.97 -33.18 -25.34
N LYS A 407 -5.94 -33.67 -24.64
CA LYS A 407 -4.66 -34.09 -25.28
C LYS A 407 -4.85 -35.07 -26.44
N ASP A 408 -5.87 -35.93 -26.37
CA ASP A 408 -6.19 -36.94 -27.38
C ASP A 408 -7.19 -36.45 -28.46
N SER A 409 -7.65 -35.20 -28.37
CA SER A 409 -8.53 -34.57 -29.35
C SER A 409 -7.76 -34.09 -30.59
N PRO A 410 -8.37 -34.08 -31.79
CA PRO A 410 -7.78 -33.46 -32.98
C PRO A 410 -7.51 -31.95 -32.82
N HIS A 411 -8.10 -31.30 -31.81
CA HIS A 411 -7.91 -29.88 -31.51
C HIS A 411 -7.62 -29.69 -30.01
N PRO A 412 -6.39 -29.99 -29.54
CA PRO A 412 -6.02 -29.78 -28.14
C PRO A 412 -5.93 -28.29 -27.82
N VAL A 413 -6.35 -27.89 -26.62
CA VAL A 413 -6.28 -26.49 -26.18
C VAL A 413 -5.07 -26.32 -25.27
N ALA A 414 -4.07 -25.58 -25.75
CA ALA A 414 -2.89 -25.24 -24.98
C ALA A 414 -3.20 -24.05 -24.05
N VAL A 415 -3.15 -24.28 -22.74
CA VAL A 415 -3.42 -23.26 -21.73
C VAL A 415 -2.10 -22.64 -21.30
N SER A 416 -1.91 -21.36 -21.59
CA SER A 416 -0.73 -20.60 -21.15
C SER A 416 -0.76 -20.34 -19.64
N SER A 417 0.40 -20.07 -19.02
CA SER A 417 0.47 -19.65 -17.62
C SER A 417 -0.37 -18.39 -17.32
N ALA A 418 -0.44 -17.47 -18.29
CA ALA A 418 -1.22 -16.25 -18.18
C ALA A 418 -2.72 -16.56 -18.15
N SER A 419 -3.20 -17.36 -19.10
CA SER A 419 -4.62 -17.76 -19.20
C SER A 419 -5.06 -18.60 -18.00
N LEU A 420 -4.20 -19.51 -17.53
CA LEU A 420 -4.46 -20.33 -16.34
C LEU A 420 -4.67 -19.46 -15.09
N CYS A 421 -3.73 -18.55 -14.81
CA CYS A 421 -3.81 -17.69 -13.63
C CYS A 421 -4.92 -16.65 -13.76
N ALA A 422 -5.16 -16.12 -14.97
CA ALA A 422 -6.27 -15.21 -15.22
C ALA A 422 -7.62 -15.91 -14.99
N ALA A 423 -7.77 -17.16 -15.41
CA ALA A 423 -8.96 -17.96 -15.16
C ALA A 423 -9.16 -18.22 -13.65
N GLY A 424 -8.11 -18.64 -12.93
CA GLY A 424 -8.19 -18.85 -11.48
C GLY A 424 -8.62 -17.59 -10.71
N ALA A 425 -8.10 -16.42 -11.10
CA ALA A 425 -8.48 -15.15 -10.47
C ALA A 425 -9.88 -14.63 -10.86
N ALA A 426 -10.31 -14.85 -12.11
CA ALA A 426 -11.59 -14.37 -12.61
C ALA A 426 -12.78 -15.26 -12.20
N LEU A 427 -12.54 -16.54 -11.90
CA LEU A 427 -13.59 -17.49 -11.56
C LEU A 427 -14.41 -17.07 -10.32
N PRO A 428 -13.83 -16.70 -9.16
CA PRO A 428 -14.60 -16.24 -8.01
C PRO A 428 -15.48 -15.03 -8.34
N PHE A 429 -14.98 -14.10 -9.16
CA PHE A 429 -15.76 -12.94 -9.58
C PHE A 429 -16.96 -13.34 -10.45
N GLY A 430 -16.77 -14.23 -11.42
CA GLY A 430 -17.87 -14.79 -12.21
C GLY A 430 -18.91 -15.53 -11.37
N LYS A 431 -18.44 -16.36 -10.42
CA LYS A 431 -19.31 -17.12 -9.50
C LYS A 431 -20.16 -16.17 -8.66
N MET A 432 -19.57 -15.10 -8.13
CA MET A 432 -20.29 -14.07 -7.35
C MET A 432 -21.35 -13.32 -8.16
N ILE A 433 -21.09 -13.00 -9.44
CA ILE A 433 -22.10 -12.40 -10.32
C ILE A 433 -23.30 -13.34 -10.49
N THR A 434 -23.03 -14.64 -10.70
CA THR A 434 -24.07 -15.66 -10.87
C THR A 434 -24.85 -15.87 -9.57
N HIS A 435 -24.16 -15.95 -8.44
CA HIS A 435 -24.74 -16.07 -7.09
C HIS A 435 -25.73 -14.95 -6.78
N ILE A 436 -25.30 -13.69 -6.97
CA ILE A 436 -26.17 -12.53 -6.74
C ILE A 436 -27.35 -12.54 -7.70
N GLY A 437 -27.15 -12.93 -8.97
CA GLY A 437 -28.23 -13.08 -9.95
C GLY A 437 -29.30 -14.11 -9.51
N ARG A 438 -28.88 -15.30 -9.05
CA ARG A 438 -29.79 -16.33 -8.51
C ARG A 438 -30.50 -15.86 -7.25
N TRP A 439 -29.77 -15.21 -6.36
CA TRP A 439 -30.32 -14.68 -5.12
C TRP A 439 -31.41 -13.63 -5.39
N ILE A 440 -31.18 -12.68 -6.31
CA ILE A 440 -32.21 -11.71 -6.74
C ILE A 440 -33.46 -12.45 -7.24
N ASN A 441 -33.32 -13.46 -8.10
CA ASN A 441 -34.44 -14.25 -8.60
C ASN A 441 -35.21 -14.97 -7.47
N LYS A 442 -34.51 -15.43 -6.43
CA LYS A 442 -35.13 -16.04 -5.24
C LYS A 442 -35.91 -14.99 -4.45
N VAL A 443 -35.32 -13.83 -4.19
CA VAL A 443 -35.96 -12.74 -3.42
C VAL A 443 -37.20 -12.21 -4.14
N THR A 444 -37.17 -12.06 -5.47
CA THR A 444 -38.34 -11.59 -6.24
C THR A 444 -39.54 -12.53 -6.20
N LYS A 445 -39.37 -13.78 -5.77
CA LYS A 445 -40.44 -14.77 -5.62
C LYS A 445 -41.00 -14.84 -4.20
N LEU A 446 -40.41 -14.12 -3.25
CA LEU A 446 -40.89 -14.06 -1.88
C LEU A 446 -42.09 -13.11 -1.77
N SER A 447 -42.95 -13.41 -0.81
CA SER A 447 -44.00 -12.49 -0.36
C SER A 447 -43.41 -11.16 0.10
N GLY A 448 -44.09 -10.06 -0.22
CA GLY A 448 -43.75 -8.75 0.31
C GLY A 448 -43.83 -8.75 1.84
N SER A 449 -42.90 -8.04 2.49
CA SER A 449 -42.82 -7.99 3.95
C SER A 449 -44.08 -7.40 4.59
N ALA A 450 -44.86 -6.61 3.84
CA ALA A 450 -46.15 -6.09 4.28
C ALA A 450 -47.16 -7.21 4.58
N GLU A 451 -47.05 -8.35 3.89
CA GLU A 451 -47.91 -9.52 4.15
C GLU A 451 -47.67 -10.13 5.53
N ALA A 452 -46.47 -9.97 6.11
CA ALA A 452 -46.16 -10.41 7.47
C ALA A 452 -46.93 -9.59 8.53
N LEU A 453 -47.37 -8.37 8.20
CA LEU A 453 -48.23 -7.57 9.06
C LEU A 453 -49.63 -8.18 9.12
N CYS A 454 -50.20 -8.53 7.97
CA CYS A 454 -51.59 -9.00 7.82
C CYS A 454 -51.77 -10.52 7.95
N GLY A 455 -50.69 -11.30 7.84
CA GLY A 455 -50.70 -12.77 7.88
C GLY A 455 -51.37 -13.47 6.70
N ALA A 456 -51.53 -12.78 5.57
CA ALA A 456 -52.49 -13.17 4.54
C ALA A 456 -52.10 -14.35 3.64
N ASN A 457 -50.88 -14.91 3.73
CA ASN A 457 -50.42 -15.99 2.83
C ASN A 457 -49.72 -17.18 3.50
N SER A 458 -49.76 -17.29 4.83
CA SER A 458 -49.57 -18.61 5.44
C SER A 458 -50.93 -19.28 5.51
N SER A 459 -51.00 -20.60 5.38
CA SER A 459 -52.18 -21.43 5.59
C SER A 459 -52.85 -21.30 6.99
N PHE A 460 -52.45 -20.31 7.78
CA PHE A 460 -53.09 -19.84 8.99
C PHE A 460 -54.05 -18.69 8.68
N VAL A 461 -55.32 -19.06 8.46
CA VAL A 461 -56.44 -18.13 8.45
C VAL A 461 -56.42 -17.32 9.76
N PHE A 462 -56.36 -15.99 9.65
CA PHE A 462 -56.39 -15.03 10.76
C PHE A 462 -57.76 -14.93 11.47
N ASN A 463 -58.45 -16.07 11.60
CA ASN A 463 -59.63 -16.24 12.45
C ASN A 463 -59.32 -16.96 13.79
N LYS A 464 -58.06 -17.31 14.05
CA LYS A 464 -57.59 -17.78 15.38
C LYS A 464 -56.27 -17.11 15.74
N ASP A 465 -56.16 -16.69 16.99
CA ASP A 465 -54.96 -16.07 17.57
C ASP A 465 -53.69 -16.86 17.21
N VAL A 466 -52.81 -16.28 16.38
CA VAL A 466 -51.46 -16.82 16.17
C VAL A 466 -50.76 -16.79 17.54
N PRO A 467 -50.27 -17.93 18.04
CA PRO A 467 -49.61 -17.94 19.33
C PRO A 467 -48.44 -16.94 19.36
N PRO A 468 -48.24 -16.19 20.46
CA PRO A 468 -47.20 -15.15 20.51
C PRO A 468 -45.79 -15.62 20.14
N GLN A 469 -45.49 -16.91 20.32
CA GLN A 469 -44.21 -17.54 19.95
C GLN A 469 -44.00 -17.70 18.44
N ASP A 470 -45.05 -17.66 17.62
CA ASP A 470 -44.97 -17.86 16.17
C ASP A 470 -45.00 -16.55 15.38
N ILE A 471 -45.29 -15.42 16.03
CA ILE A 471 -45.28 -14.07 15.43
C ILE A 471 -43.91 -13.69 14.84
N PRO A 472 -42.75 -13.97 15.48
CA PRO A 472 -41.44 -13.67 14.89
C PRO A 472 -41.23 -14.38 13.54
N LYS A 473 -41.70 -15.62 13.41
CA LYS A 473 -41.52 -16.44 12.20
C LYS A 473 -42.20 -15.85 10.97
N LEU A 474 -43.23 -15.02 11.16
CA LEU A 474 -43.89 -14.31 10.06
C LEU A 474 -42.95 -13.32 9.36
N PHE A 475 -42.04 -12.71 10.12
CA PHE A 475 -41.07 -11.75 9.59
C PHE A 475 -39.80 -12.43 9.04
N ASP A 476 -39.50 -13.65 9.46
CA ASP A 476 -38.32 -14.41 9.01
C ASP A 476 -38.43 -14.91 7.56
N ALA A 477 -39.65 -15.00 7.01
CA ALA A 477 -39.90 -15.47 5.65
C ALA A 477 -39.99 -14.34 4.58
N GLY A 478 -39.86 -13.08 5.00
CA GLY A 478 -40.07 -11.91 4.14
C GLY A 478 -38.83 -11.46 3.36
N ILE A 479 -39.04 -10.51 2.45
CA ILE A 479 -37.98 -9.86 1.65
C ILE A 479 -36.96 -9.15 2.57
N MET A 480 -37.41 -8.44 3.61
CA MET A 480 -36.52 -7.69 4.51
C MET A 480 -35.47 -8.57 5.20
N GLU A 481 -35.86 -9.73 5.73
CA GLU A 481 -34.92 -10.65 6.39
C GLU A 481 -33.96 -11.29 5.38
N THR A 482 -34.51 -11.74 4.25
CA THR A 482 -33.71 -12.42 3.22
C THR A 482 -32.64 -11.49 2.64
N LEU A 483 -32.96 -10.21 2.43
CA LEU A 483 -31.98 -9.20 2.03
C LEU A 483 -30.99 -8.89 3.16
N GLY A 484 -31.49 -8.70 4.39
CA GLY A 484 -30.65 -8.35 5.55
C GLY A 484 -29.62 -9.41 5.93
N SER A 485 -29.94 -10.70 5.76
CA SER A 485 -29.03 -11.82 6.05
C SER A 485 -27.79 -11.90 5.13
N LYS A 486 -27.77 -11.11 4.06
CA LYS A 486 -26.74 -11.10 3.02
C LYS A 486 -25.97 -9.78 2.93
N GLU A 487 -25.81 -9.09 4.06
CA GLU A 487 -25.13 -7.79 4.14
C GLU A 487 -23.66 -7.78 3.65
N HIS A 488 -22.97 -8.93 3.68
CA HIS A 488 -21.56 -9.05 3.30
C HIS A 488 -21.35 -9.26 1.79
N GLU A 489 -22.37 -9.71 1.05
CA GLU A 489 -22.25 -10.08 -0.37
C GLU A 489 -21.77 -8.92 -1.28
N PRO A 490 -22.23 -7.66 -1.11
CA PRO A 490 -21.72 -6.54 -1.91
C PRO A 490 -20.20 -6.32 -1.73
N GLY A 491 -19.71 -6.46 -0.49
CA GLY A 491 -18.28 -6.33 -0.20
C GLY A 491 -17.45 -7.46 -0.81
N LYS A 492 -17.93 -8.70 -0.70
CA LYS A 492 -17.30 -9.87 -1.34
C LYS A 492 -17.20 -9.72 -2.85
N LEU A 493 -18.28 -9.28 -3.50
CA LEU A 493 -18.30 -9.06 -4.96
C LEU A 493 -17.21 -8.07 -5.40
N VAL A 494 -17.09 -6.93 -4.71
CA VAL A 494 -16.06 -5.93 -5.06
C VAL A 494 -14.65 -6.43 -4.75
N HIS A 495 -14.46 -7.20 -3.67
CA HIS A 495 -13.17 -7.82 -3.40
C HIS A 495 -12.76 -8.80 -4.51
N CYS A 496 -13.66 -9.67 -4.96
CA CYS A 496 -13.41 -10.56 -6.10
C CYS A 496 -13.13 -9.79 -7.39
N PHE A 497 -13.85 -8.68 -7.63
CA PHE A 497 -13.59 -7.79 -8.77
C PHE A 497 -12.17 -7.22 -8.73
N ARG A 498 -11.72 -6.70 -7.59
CA ARG A 498 -10.35 -6.16 -7.42
C ARG A 498 -9.28 -7.21 -7.70
N GLY A 499 -9.45 -8.42 -7.15
CA GLY A 499 -8.54 -9.54 -7.38
C GLY A 499 -8.47 -9.91 -8.86
N ALA A 500 -9.64 -10.05 -9.52
CA ALA A 500 -9.71 -10.34 -10.94
C ALA A 500 -9.09 -9.22 -11.80
N GLN A 501 -9.38 -7.96 -11.49
CA GLN A 501 -8.85 -6.79 -12.21
C GLN A 501 -7.32 -6.68 -12.09
N ALA A 502 -6.78 -6.89 -10.89
CA ALA A 502 -5.35 -6.92 -10.66
C ALA A 502 -4.69 -8.06 -11.45
N ALA A 503 -5.25 -9.26 -11.40
CA ALA A 503 -4.73 -10.42 -12.12
C ALA A 503 -4.73 -10.20 -13.65
N VAL A 504 -5.83 -9.75 -14.26
CA VAL A 504 -5.87 -9.52 -15.72
C VAL A 504 -4.92 -8.40 -16.16
N SER A 505 -4.67 -7.41 -15.30
CA SER A 505 -3.69 -6.35 -15.59
C SER A 505 -2.24 -6.88 -15.63
N ILE A 506 -1.93 -7.86 -14.79
CA ILE A 506 -0.59 -8.47 -14.72
C ILE A 506 -0.43 -9.56 -15.79
N THR A 507 -1.44 -10.41 -15.99
CA THR A 507 -1.40 -11.50 -16.98
C THR A 507 -1.54 -11.02 -18.41
N GLN A 508 -2.20 -9.88 -18.63
CA GLN A 508 -2.50 -9.30 -19.95
C GLN A 508 -3.31 -10.25 -20.85
N ASP A 509 -4.06 -11.18 -20.26
CA ASP A 509 -4.93 -12.09 -21.02
C ASP A 509 -6.17 -11.34 -21.54
N ALA A 510 -6.31 -11.29 -22.86
CA ALA A 510 -7.35 -10.50 -23.53
C ALA A 510 -8.77 -11.01 -23.24
N LYS A 511 -8.97 -12.34 -23.23
CA LYS A 511 -10.30 -12.94 -23.03
C LYS A 511 -10.75 -12.80 -21.58
N ALA A 512 -9.83 -13.00 -20.63
CA ALA A 512 -10.09 -12.71 -19.22
C ALA A 512 -10.39 -11.23 -18.98
N THR A 513 -9.68 -10.32 -19.65
CA THR A 513 -9.95 -8.87 -19.57
C THR A 513 -11.38 -8.56 -20.04
N MET A 514 -11.78 -9.08 -21.20
CA MET A 514 -13.14 -8.92 -21.71
C MET A 514 -14.20 -9.52 -20.77
N PHE A 515 -13.93 -10.70 -20.21
CA PHE A 515 -14.82 -11.34 -19.24
C PHE A 515 -15.00 -10.49 -17.98
N VAL A 516 -13.90 -10.01 -17.37
CA VAL A 516 -13.94 -9.16 -16.17
C VAL A 516 -14.67 -7.85 -16.46
N GLN A 517 -14.44 -7.21 -17.62
CA GLN A 517 -15.18 -6.02 -18.02
C GLN A 517 -16.67 -6.30 -18.22
N GLY A 518 -17.01 -7.42 -18.84
CA GLY A 518 -18.39 -7.89 -19.01
C GLY A 518 -19.10 -8.09 -17.67
N CYS A 519 -18.46 -8.79 -16.73
CA CYS A 519 -18.96 -8.98 -15.37
C CYS A 519 -19.08 -7.65 -14.60
N HIS A 520 -18.08 -6.78 -14.70
CA HIS A 520 -18.09 -5.45 -14.09
C HIS A 520 -19.30 -4.63 -14.53
N SER A 521 -19.62 -4.62 -15.83
CA SER A 521 -20.81 -3.92 -16.36
C SER A 521 -22.14 -4.41 -15.76
N LYS A 522 -22.19 -5.62 -15.20
CA LYS A 522 -23.39 -6.17 -14.54
C LYS A 522 -23.54 -5.74 -13.09
N ILE A 523 -22.46 -5.34 -12.42
CA ILE A 523 -22.51 -5.00 -10.99
C ILE A 523 -23.52 -3.88 -10.70
N PRO A 524 -23.51 -2.72 -11.38
CA PRO A 524 -24.49 -1.67 -11.11
C PRO A 524 -25.92 -2.16 -11.34
N MET A 525 -26.15 -2.94 -12.41
CA MET A 525 -27.48 -3.49 -12.70
C MET A 525 -27.99 -4.42 -11.60
N LEU A 526 -27.13 -5.28 -11.05
CA LEU A 526 -27.49 -6.19 -9.96
C LEU A 526 -27.78 -5.42 -8.67
N PHE A 527 -26.94 -4.45 -8.32
CA PHE A 527 -27.16 -3.59 -7.16
C PHE A 527 -28.44 -2.77 -7.31
N THR A 528 -28.68 -2.12 -8.45
CA THR A 528 -29.92 -1.38 -8.71
C THR A 528 -31.15 -2.27 -8.55
N LYS A 529 -31.11 -3.54 -8.99
CA LYS A 529 -32.22 -4.49 -8.76
C LYS A 529 -32.47 -4.74 -7.28
N ILE A 530 -31.43 -5.02 -6.49
CA ILE A 530 -31.57 -5.21 -5.04
C ILE A 530 -32.15 -3.96 -4.37
N VAL A 531 -31.65 -2.79 -4.76
CA VAL A 531 -32.08 -1.48 -4.25
C VAL A 531 -33.54 -1.22 -4.59
N ASN A 532 -33.98 -1.51 -5.82
CA ASN A 532 -35.38 -1.38 -6.22
C ASN A 532 -36.30 -2.33 -5.46
N ILE A 533 -35.88 -3.58 -5.22
CA ILE A 533 -36.63 -4.53 -4.41
C ILE A 533 -36.78 -4.00 -2.98
N ALA A 534 -35.68 -3.57 -2.36
CA ALA A 534 -35.69 -3.03 -1.00
C ALA A 534 -36.54 -1.75 -0.88
N LYS A 535 -36.45 -0.85 -1.88
CA LYS A 535 -37.23 0.39 -1.97
C LYS A 535 -38.72 0.11 -2.07
N GLY A 536 -39.11 -0.79 -2.99
CA GLY A 536 -40.51 -1.18 -3.17
C GLY A 536 -41.07 -1.84 -1.91
N ASP A 537 -40.36 -2.82 -1.36
CA ASP A 537 -40.79 -3.54 -0.15
C ASP A 537 -40.87 -2.61 1.07
N PHE A 538 -39.90 -1.69 1.24
CA PHE A 538 -39.96 -0.68 2.31
C PHE A 538 -41.17 0.26 2.16
N LYS A 539 -41.43 0.75 0.94
CA LYS A 539 -42.54 1.66 0.66
C LYS A 539 -43.88 0.99 0.95
N ASP A 540 -44.11 -0.20 0.39
CA ASP A 540 -45.36 -0.94 0.56
C ASP A 540 -45.58 -1.33 2.04
N PHE A 541 -44.50 -1.73 2.73
CA PHE A 541 -44.53 -2.01 4.16
C PHE A 541 -44.91 -0.78 4.97
N ARG A 542 -44.30 0.36 4.70
CA ARG A 542 -44.58 1.63 5.39
C ARG A 542 -46.02 2.05 5.17
N GLU A 543 -46.52 2.05 3.93
CA GLU A 543 -47.89 2.42 3.60
C GLU A 543 -48.92 1.49 4.29
N ALA A 544 -48.65 0.18 4.34
CA ALA A 544 -49.48 -0.76 5.08
C ALA A 544 -49.51 -0.45 6.57
N LEU A 545 -48.36 -0.13 7.16
CA LEU A 545 -48.23 0.22 8.57
C LEU A 545 -48.97 1.53 8.92
N GLU A 546 -48.84 2.56 8.08
CA GLU A 546 -49.55 3.84 8.21
C GLU A 546 -51.08 3.62 8.09
N LYS A 547 -51.51 2.81 7.12
CA LYS A 547 -52.92 2.43 6.96
C LYS A 547 -53.45 1.73 8.21
N HIS A 548 -52.70 0.80 8.79
CA HIS A 548 -53.10 0.13 10.04
C HIS A 548 -53.20 1.13 11.19
N TYR A 549 -52.22 2.03 11.34
CA TYR A 549 -52.28 3.05 12.39
C TYR A 549 -53.54 3.91 12.29
N HIS A 550 -53.87 4.39 11.09
CA HIS A 550 -55.09 5.21 10.88
C HIS A 550 -56.39 4.42 11.08
N ALA A 551 -56.36 3.10 10.93
CA ALA A 551 -57.50 2.21 11.14
C ALA A 551 -57.63 1.72 12.59
N ILE A 552 -56.81 2.20 13.53
CA ILE A 552 -56.94 1.84 14.95
C ILE A 552 -58.26 2.39 15.50
N ASP A 553 -59.12 1.47 15.94
CA ASP A 553 -60.43 1.80 16.50
C ASP A 553 -60.27 2.54 17.85
N GLY A 554 -60.95 3.68 17.98
CA GLY A 554 -60.91 4.52 19.17
C GLY A 554 -59.63 5.33 19.38
N LEU A 555 -58.69 5.36 18.42
CA LEU A 555 -57.40 6.06 18.56
C LEU A 555 -57.57 7.54 18.92
N LYS A 556 -58.41 8.27 18.17
CA LYS A 556 -58.61 9.72 18.37
C LYS A 556 -59.18 10.03 19.75
N ASP A 557 -60.20 9.28 20.17
CA ASP A 557 -60.84 9.43 21.47
C ASP A 557 -59.85 9.11 22.59
N PHE A 558 -59.04 8.05 22.42
CA PHE A 558 -58.01 7.68 23.38
C PHE A 558 -56.94 8.77 23.52
N SER A 559 -56.42 9.32 22.41
CA SER A 559 -55.45 10.41 22.44
C SER A 559 -55.99 11.66 23.12
N MET A 560 -57.25 12.05 22.86
CA MET A 560 -57.88 13.19 23.55
C MET A 560 -58.08 12.93 25.06
N ALA A 561 -58.48 11.71 25.43
CA ALA A 561 -58.64 11.31 26.83
C ALA A 561 -57.29 11.23 27.56
N LEU A 562 -56.22 10.85 26.87
CA LEU A 562 -54.86 10.78 27.38
C LEU A 562 -54.34 12.17 27.79
N GLU A 563 -54.54 13.17 26.94
CA GLU A 563 -54.19 14.57 27.22
C GLU A 563 -55.01 15.14 28.37
N ALA A 564 -56.31 14.81 28.43
CA ALA A 564 -57.20 15.27 29.49
C ALA A 564 -57.10 14.46 30.80
N ASP A 565 -56.23 13.44 30.86
CA ASP A 565 -56.08 12.47 31.96
C ASP A 565 -57.38 11.73 32.35
N LYS A 566 -58.25 11.50 31.37
CA LYS A 566 -59.59 10.87 31.50
C LYS A 566 -59.68 9.48 30.84
N VAL A 567 -58.57 8.77 30.74
CA VAL A 567 -58.53 7.41 30.17
C VAL A 567 -59.29 6.43 31.08
N ASP A 568 -60.17 5.61 30.50
CA ASP A 568 -60.94 4.59 31.21
C ASP A 568 -60.76 3.17 30.62
N ALA A 569 -61.34 2.18 31.30
CA ALA A 569 -61.22 0.77 30.94
C ALA A 569 -61.89 0.42 29.60
N THR A 570 -63.02 1.07 29.27
CA THR A 570 -63.78 0.80 28.04
C THR A 570 -63.03 1.32 26.82
N MET A 571 -62.45 2.52 26.91
CA MET A 571 -61.59 3.09 25.88
C MET A 571 -60.35 2.23 25.64
N CYS A 572 -59.69 1.78 26.72
CA CYS A 572 -58.53 0.89 26.62
C CYS A 572 -58.89 -0.45 25.97
N ALA A 573 -60.01 -1.05 26.37
CA ALA A 573 -60.47 -2.31 25.79
C ALA A 573 -60.77 -2.17 24.30
N ARG A 574 -61.44 -1.09 23.88
CA ARG A 574 -61.71 -0.80 22.45
C ARG A 574 -60.41 -0.65 21.65
N LEU A 575 -59.48 0.16 22.14
CA LEU A 575 -58.18 0.38 21.50
C LEU A 575 -57.37 -0.92 21.40
N CYS A 576 -57.23 -1.65 22.50
CA CYS A 576 -56.42 -2.88 22.57
C CYS A 576 -57.03 -4.08 21.84
N ASN A 577 -58.35 -4.09 21.61
CA ASN A 577 -59.01 -5.09 20.79
C ASN A 577 -58.99 -4.77 19.29
N SER A 578 -58.53 -3.57 18.90
CA SER A 578 -58.35 -3.23 17.49
C SER A 578 -57.35 -4.16 16.81
N VAL A 579 -57.80 -4.83 15.74
CA VAL A 579 -56.94 -5.67 14.88
C VAL A 579 -55.78 -4.85 14.32
N ALA A 580 -56.02 -3.59 13.96
CA ALA A 580 -55.00 -2.70 13.42
C ALA A 580 -53.91 -2.33 14.44
N LEU A 581 -54.27 -2.18 15.73
CA LEU A 581 -53.30 -2.00 16.80
C LEU A 581 -52.45 -3.26 17.00
N LYS A 582 -53.05 -4.46 16.91
CA LYS A 582 -52.31 -5.73 17.00
C LYS A 582 -51.25 -5.85 15.89
N HIS A 583 -51.58 -5.44 14.66
CA HIS A 583 -50.60 -5.41 13.56
C HIS A 583 -49.44 -4.44 13.83
N CYS A 584 -49.74 -3.24 14.33
CA CYS A 584 -48.72 -2.27 14.74
C CYS A 584 -47.84 -2.83 15.88
N TYR A 585 -48.45 -3.45 16.90
CA TYR A 585 -47.75 -4.08 18.01
C TYR A 585 -46.79 -5.19 17.56
N ASN A 586 -47.21 -6.03 16.61
CA ASN A 586 -46.39 -7.13 16.09
C ASN A 586 -45.12 -6.59 15.41
N PHE A 587 -45.25 -5.59 14.55
CA PHE A 587 -44.10 -4.97 13.91
C PHE A 587 -43.15 -4.32 14.93
N VAL A 588 -43.68 -3.44 15.78
CA VAL A 588 -42.87 -2.72 16.77
C VAL A 588 -42.18 -3.69 17.74
N SER A 589 -42.76 -4.88 17.97
CA SER A 589 -42.19 -5.90 18.85
C SER A 589 -41.19 -6.85 18.19
N TYR A 590 -41.32 -7.12 16.89
CA TYR A 590 -40.59 -8.22 16.22
C TYR A 590 -40.01 -7.89 14.82
N GLY A 591 -40.51 -6.86 14.13
CA GLY A 591 -40.09 -6.53 12.76
C GLY A 591 -39.05 -5.40 12.64
N VAL A 592 -38.80 -4.64 13.71
CA VAL A 592 -37.83 -3.51 13.70
C VAL A 592 -36.41 -3.95 13.35
N ASP A 593 -35.99 -5.11 13.86
CA ASP A 593 -34.66 -5.67 13.58
C ASP A 593 -34.49 -6.05 12.10
N LYS A 594 -35.58 -6.52 11.46
CA LYS A 594 -35.59 -6.91 10.04
C LYS A 594 -35.46 -5.70 9.13
N MET A 595 -36.18 -4.62 9.45
CA MET A 595 -36.03 -3.34 8.76
C MET A 595 -34.63 -2.76 8.94
N SER A 596 -34.04 -2.92 10.13
CA SER A 596 -32.64 -2.56 10.39
C SER A 596 -31.66 -3.37 9.56
N ALA A 597 -31.88 -4.69 9.43
CA ALA A 597 -31.05 -5.58 8.61
C ALA A 597 -31.12 -5.22 7.12
N MET A 598 -32.31 -4.95 6.57
CA MET A 598 -32.46 -4.47 5.19
C MET A 598 -31.73 -3.12 4.96
N LYS A 599 -31.70 -2.23 5.96
CA LYS A 599 -30.90 -1.01 5.87
C LYS A 599 -29.40 -1.30 5.82
N LYS A 600 -28.90 -2.32 6.53
CA LYS A 600 -27.46 -2.66 6.54
C LYS A 600 -26.96 -3.11 5.17
N ILE A 601 -27.74 -3.94 4.45
CA ILE A 601 -27.38 -4.30 3.06
C ILE A 601 -27.38 -3.07 2.14
N LEU A 602 -28.33 -2.14 2.26
CA LEU A 602 -28.27 -0.88 1.49
C LEU A 602 -27.02 -0.07 1.83
N VAL A 603 -26.63 -0.01 3.11
CA VAL A 603 -25.36 0.63 3.52
C VAL A 603 -24.16 -0.10 2.90
N ALA A 604 -24.16 -1.42 2.84
CA ALA A 604 -23.10 -2.20 2.22
C ALA A 604 -23.01 -1.95 0.70
N ILE A 605 -24.15 -1.87 -0.01
CA ILE A 605 -24.19 -1.50 -1.43
C ILE A 605 -23.69 -0.08 -1.64
N SER A 606 -24.09 0.86 -0.77
CA SER A 606 -23.61 2.24 -0.84
C SER A 606 -22.09 2.32 -0.63
N ALA A 607 -21.55 1.59 0.34
CA ALA A 607 -20.12 1.52 0.58
C ALA A 607 -19.40 0.96 -0.64
N ALA A 608 -19.89 -0.16 -1.19
CA ALA A 608 -19.36 -0.80 -2.39
C ALA A 608 -19.36 0.13 -3.62
N ALA A 609 -20.45 0.88 -3.83
CA ALA A 609 -20.57 1.82 -4.96
C ALA A 609 -19.72 3.09 -4.80
N SER A 610 -19.28 3.41 -3.58
CA SER A 610 -18.45 4.58 -3.28
C SER A 610 -16.94 4.31 -3.27
N MET A 611 -16.51 3.10 -3.64
CA MET A 611 -15.10 2.73 -3.63
C MET A 611 -14.32 3.49 -4.71
N ASP A 612 -13.03 3.77 -4.45
CA ASP A 612 -12.19 4.62 -5.30
C ASP A 612 -12.12 4.14 -6.76
N GLU A 613 -12.24 2.83 -6.99
CA GLU A 613 -12.25 2.22 -8.33
C GLU A 613 -13.46 2.61 -9.18
N PHE A 614 -14.55 3.05 -8.56
CA PHE A 614 -15.81 3.40 -9.24
C PHE A 614 -16.15 4.88 -9.18
N LYS A 615 -15.32 5.69 -8.51
CA LYS A 615 -15.64 7.09 -8.19
C LYS A 615 -15.96 7.96 -9.43
N ASP A 616 -15.39 7.61 -10.58
CA ASP A 616 -15.53 8.35 -11.83
C ASP A 616 -16.61 7.77 -12.77
N ASP A 617 -17.27 6.67 -12.38
CA ASP A 617 -18.34 6.06 -13.16
C ASP A 617 -19.71 6.64 -12.79
N SER A 618 -20.36 7.31 -13.75
CA SER A 618 -21.65 7.95 -13.56
C SER A 618 -22.77 6.99 -13.13
N THR A 619 -22.69 5.72 -13.50
CA THR A 619 -23.67 4.69 -13.14
C THR A 619 -23.60 4.37 -11.65
N TYR A 620 -22.37 4.24 -11.12
CA TYR A 620 -22.14 4.01 -9.70
C TYR A 620 -22.45 5.25 -8.86
N GLN A 621 -22.15 6.45 -9.35
CA GLN A 621 -22.55 7.70 -8.69
C GLN A 621 -24.08 7.82 -8.59
N ALA A 622 -24.81 7.51 -9.66
CA ALA A 622 -26.27 7.52 -9.65
C ALA A 622 -26.84 6.47 -8.68
N LEU A 623 -26.29 5.24 -8.71
CA LEU A 623 -26.64 4.18 -7.75
C LEU A 623 -26.39 4.62 -6.31
N PHE A 624 -25.22 5.20 -6.02
CA PHE A 624 -24.87 5.69 -4.70
C PHE A 624 -25.86 6.74 -4.19
N ALA A 625 -26.20 7.72 -5.03
CA ALA A 625 -27.16 8.77 -4.69
C ALA A 625 -28.56 8.19 -4.42
N GLU A 626 -29.03 7.26 -5.25
CA GLU A 626 -30.32 6.60 -5.05
C GLU A 626 -30.35 5.79 -3.74
N VAL A 627 -29.32 5.00 -3.47
CA VAL A 627 -29.22 4.20 -2.24
C VAL A 627 -29.17 5.09 -1.01
N GLN A 628 -28.42 6.20 -1.05
CA GLN A 628 -28.38 7.15 0.05
C GLN A 628 -29.74 7.80 0.30
N SER A 629 -30.50 8.14 -0.74
CA SER A 629 -31.88 8.64 -0.59
C SER A 629 -32.74 7.66 0.21
N ILE A 630 -32.71 6.37 -0.15
CA ILE A 630 -33.51 5.34 0.53
C ILE A 630 -33.02 5.13 1.97
N ILE A 631 -31.71 5.10 2.20
CA ILE A 631 -31.15 5.01 3.56
C ILE A 631 -31.62 6.18 4.42
N GLN A 632 -31.65 7.40 3.86
CA GLN A 632 -32.14 8.58 4.58
C GLN A 632 -33.64 8.50 4.85
N GLU A 633 -34.46 8.07 3.90
CA GLU A 633 -35.89 7.85 4.12
C GLU A 633 -36.14 6.81 5.23
N MET A 634 -35.41 5.69 5.23
CA MET A 634 -35.50 4.68 6.30
C MET A 634 -35.02 5.24 7.64
N LYS A 635 -33.96 6.06 7.67
CA LYS A 635 -33.47 6.74 8.89
C LYS A 635 -34.49 7.73 9.43
N GLN A 636 -35.10 8.54 8.57
CA GLN A 636 -36.14 9.50 8.96
C GLN A 636 -37.35 8.77 9.54
N PHE A 637 -37.82 7.71 8.88
CA PHE A 637 -38.93 6.91 9.38
C PHE A 637 -38.64 6.26 10.73
N MET A 638 -37.51 5.58 10.87
CA MET A 638 -37.14 4.82 12.09
C MET A 638 -36.64 5.70 13.25
N GLY A 639 -36.02 6.85 12.94
CA GLY A 639 -35.28 7.68 13.89
C GLY A 639 -35.93 9.01 14.27
N ALA A 640 -37.07 9.38 13.67
CA ALA A 640 -37.79 10.60 14.04
C ALA A 640 -38.23 10.57 15.52
N SER A 641 -38.06 11.69 16.21
CA SER A 641 -38.44 11.87 17.62
C SER A 641 -39.88 12.36 17.81
N THR A 642 -40.50 12.84 16.74
CA THR A 642 -41.87 13.35 16.66
C THR A 642 -42.81 12.29 16.09
N ASN A 643 -44.11 12.37 16.40
CA ASN A 643 -45.11 11.40 15.93
C ASN A 643 -45.36 11.46 14.42
N THR A 644 -45.05 12.58 13.79
CA THR A 644 -45.07 12.78 12.33
C THR A 644 -43.68 13.16 11.83
N ASP A 645 -43.34 12.73 10.61
CA ASP A 645 -42.15 13.20 9.90
C ASP A 645 -42.33 14.63 9.36
N GLU A 646 -41.28 15.18 8.75
CA GLU A 646 -41.26 16.55 8.19
C GLU A 646 -42.28 16.75 7.07
N GLN A 647 -42.78 15.67 6.46
CA GLN A 647 -43.82 15.71 5.41
C GLN A 647 -45.23 15.43 5.97
N GLY A 648 -45.39 15.37 7.29
CA GLY A 648 -46.69 15.12 7.94
C GLY A 648 -47.16 13.67 7.87
N ARG A 649 -46.31 12.72 7.44
CA ARG A 649 -46.60 11.28 7.49
C ARG A 649 -46.27 10.72 8.86
N ILE A 650 -46.81 9.56 9.19
CA ILE A 650 -46.61 8.96 10.50
C ILE A 650 -45.19 8.39 10.61
N SER A 651 -44.49 8.75 11.67
CA SER A 651 -43.17 8.19 11.96
C SER A 651 -43.27 6.87 12.74
N PHE A 652 -42.18 6.11 12.78
CA PHE A 652 -42.08 4.95 13.66
C PHE A 652 -42.34 5.32 15.13
N ALA A 653 -41.86 6.48 15.59
CA ALA A 653 -42.10 6.94 16.95
C ALA A 653 -43.59 7.15 17.24
N GLY A 654 -44.38 7.69 16.30
CA GLY A 654 -45.83 7.83 16.47
C GLY A 654 -46.53 6.49 16.68
N ILE A 655 -46.13 5.47 15.91
CA ILE A 655 -46.67 4.11 16.02
C ILE A 655 -46.21 3.45 17.33
N ALA A 656 -44.91 3.52 17.64
CA ALA A 656 -44.34 2.92 18.83
C ALA A 656 -44.87 3.55 20.14
N ASN A 657 -45.07 4.87 20.15
CA ASN A 657 -45.65 5.60 21.28
C ASN A 657 -47.11 5.17 21.49
N CYS A 658 -47.91 5.11 20.43
CA CYS A 658 -49.29 4.61 20.51
C CYS A 658 -49.35 3.18 21.07
N VAL A 659 -48.47 2.29 20.61
CA VAL A 659 -48.38 0.92 21.10
C VAL A 659 -47.94 0.88 22.57
N GLY A 660 -46.96 1.70 22.96
CA GLY A 660 -46.50 1.85 24.34
C GLY A 660 -47.59 2.37 25.27
N ASP A 661 -48.29 3.43 24.88
CA ASP A 661 -49.40 4.02 25.61
C ASP A 661 -50.56 3.04 25.78
N ALA A 662 -50.94 2.33 24.72
CA ALA A 662 -51.97 1.29 24.78
C ALA A 662 -51.55 0.15 25.72
N THR A 663 -50.28 -0.29 25.64
CA THR A 663 -49.74 -1.36 26.51
C THR A 663 -49.79 -0.97 27.98
N ILE A 664 -49.39 0.26 28.31
CA ILE A 664 -49.42 0.78 29.67
C ILE A 664 -50.85 1.03 30.15
N ALA A 665 -51.68 1.70 29.36
CA ALA A 665 -53.07 1.97 29.70
C ALA A 665 -53.85 0.67 29.95
N GLN A 666 -53.63 -0.36 29.14
CA GLN A 666 -54.21 -1.68 29.37
C GLN A 666 -53.77 -2.27 30.72
N SER A 667 -52.50 -2.09 31.12
CA SER A 667 -52.03 -2.54 32.43
C SER A 667 -52.64 -1.75 33.60
N LEU A 668 -53.01 -0.49 33.38
CA LEU A 668 -53.57 0.42 34.39
C LEU A 668 -55.08 0.25 34.58
N TYR A 669 -55.84 0.10 33.49
CA TYR A 669 -57.30 0.23 33.52
C TYR A 669 -58.07 -1.06 33.25
N ARG A 670 -57.45 -2.10 32.65
CA ARG A 670 -58.18 -3.36 32.40
C ARG A 670 -58.65 -4.02 33.68
N GLU A 671 -59.73 -4.78 33.64
CA GLU A 671 -60.13 -5.62 34.77
C GLU A 671 -59.06 -6.68 35.11
N LEU A 672 -58.82 -6.87 36.40
CA LEU A 672 -57.86 -7.86 36.89
C LEU A 672 -58.50 -9.24 36.84
N LYS A 673 -57.75 -10.23 36.34
CA LYS A 673 -58.17 -11.63 36.45
C LYS A 673 -57.84 -12.14 37.86
N THR A 674 -58.53 -13.19 38.29
CA THR A 674 -58.30 -13.85 39.58
C THR A 674 -56.81 -14.18 39.77
N GLY A 675 -56.21 -13.69 40.85
CA GLY A 675 -54.79 -13.89 41.16
C GLY A 675 -53.82 -12.86 40.56
N GLU A 676 -54.29 -11.91 39.75
CA GLU A 676 -53.45 -10.81 39.24
C GLU A 676 -53.47 -9.59 40.18
N THR A 677 -52.32 -8.95 40.39
CA THR A 677 -52.24 -7.64 41.04
C THR A 677 -51.94 -6.55 40.02
N ARG A 678 -52.52 -5.37 40.22
CA ARG A 678 -52.25 -4.20 39.37
C ARG A 678 -50.76 -3.88 39.30
N GLN A 679 -50.08 -3.91 40.44
CA GLN A 679 -48.65 -3.63 40.54
C GLN A 679 -47.81 -4.61 39.71
N SER A 680 -48.14 -5.91 39.71
CA SER A 680 -47.45 -6.93 38.90
C SER A 680 -47.62 -6.68 37.40
N LEU A 681 -48.84 -6.33 36.95
CA LEU A 681 -49.12 -6.04 35.55
C LEU A 681 -48.42 -4.78 35.05
N VAL A 682 -48.48 -3.70 35.83
CA VAL A 682 -47.81 -2.43 35.51
C VAL A 682 -46.29 -2.63 35.48
N ASN A 683 -45.72 -3.41 36.42
CA ASN A 683 -44.30 -3.75 36.40
C ASN A 683 -43.90 -4.50 35.13
N LYS A 684 -44.68 -5.52 34.74
CA LYS A 684 -44.41 -6.33 33.54
C LYS A 684 -44.52 -5.49 32.26
N ALA A 685 -45.55 -4.65 32.15
CA ALA A 685 -45.75 -3.76 31.01
C ALA A 685 -44.64 -2.69 30.93
N SER A 686 -44.31 -2.04 32.04
CA SER A 686 -43.25 -1.02 32.11
C SER A 686 -41.89 -1.60 31.77
N ALA A 687 -41.57 -2.80 32.25
CA ALA A 687 -40.34 -3.49 31.88
C ALA A 687 -40.29 -3.83 30.38
N GLY A 688 -41.42 -4.27 29.79
CA GLY A 688 -41.53 -4.60 28.37
C GLY A 688 -41.37 -3.39 27.45
N VAL A 689 -42.00 -2.27 27.81
CA VAL A 689 -41.88 -0.95 27.15
C VAL A 689 -40.44 -0.44 27.24
N LYS A 690 -39.85 -0.44 28.45
CA LYS A 690 -38.48 0.01 28.68
C LYS A 690 -37.46 -0.82 27.91
N LYS A 691 -37.61 -2.15 27.87
CA LYS A 691 -36.72 -3.06 27.13
C LYS A 691 -36.67 -2.71 25.63
N ARG A 692 -37.79 -2.26 25.06
CA ARG A 692 -37.92 -1.94 23.63
C ARG A 692 -37.77 -0.46 23.32
N GLY A 693 -37.50 0.37 24.33
CA GLY A 693 -37.30 1.81 24.16
C GLY A 693 -38.54 2.59 23.75
N TRP A 694 -39.75 2.06 23.95
CA TRP A 694 -40.99 2.76 23.61
C TRP A 694 -41.21 3.91 24.58
N ARG A 695 -41.56 5.10 24.08
CA ARG A 695 -41.94 6.22 24.96
C ARG A 695 -43.41 6.09 25.31
N VAL A 696 -43.73 6.57 26.51
CA VAL A 696 -45.07 6.55 27.07
C VAL A 696 -45.39 7.96 27.51
N HIS A 697 -46.65 8.35 27.33
CA HIS A 697 -47.17 9.63 27.74
C HIS A 697 -46.93 9.91 29.23
N ALA A 698 -46.67 11.18 29.57
CA ALA A 698 -46.30 11.59 30.91
C ALA A 698 -47.38 11.24 31.95
N ASN A 699 -48.66 11.42 31.60
CA ASN A 699 -49.80 11.11 32.48
C ASN A 699 -49.85 9.62 32.86
N LEU A 700 -49.67 8.72 31.88
CA LEU A 700 -49.60 7.27 32.13
C LEU A 700 -48.37 6.91 32.95
N THR A 701 -47.23 7.52 32.65
CA THR A 701 -45.97 7.32 33.39
C THR A 701 -46.11 7.71 34.86
N SER A 702 -46.74 8.85 35.15
CA SER A 702 -47.04 9.33 36.51
C SER A 702 -47.93 8.34 37.27
N ARG A 703 -49.01 7.86 36.64
CA ARG A 703 -49.93 6.87 37.23
C ARG A 703 -49.26 5.51 37.48
N CYS A 704 -48.41 5.04 36.55
CA CYS A 704 -47.57 3.86 36.78
C CYS A 704 -46.69 4.03 38.01
N ASN A 705 -45.96 5.14 38.12
CA ASN A 705 -45.06 5.39 39.25
C ASN A 705 -45.80 5.43 40.59
N ALA A 706 -47.01 6.01 40.63
CA ALA A 706 -47.83 6.02 41.84
C ALA A 706 -48.23 4.59 42.29
N ILE A 707 -48.68 3.75 41.35
CA ILE A 707 -49.04 2.34 41.63
C ILE A 707 -47.81 1.53 42.06
N LEU A 708 -46.66 1.72 41.40
CA LEU A 708 -45.44 0.99 41.72
C LEU A 708 -44.82 1.41 43.06
N SER A 709 -44.98 2.68 43.44
CA SER A 709 -44.51 3.22 44.73
C SER A 709 -45.50 3.09 45.88
N GLY A 710 -46.71 2.58 45.63
CA GLY A 710 -47.76 2.42 46.65
C GLY A 710 -48.35 3.75 47.14
N LYS A 711 -48.11 4.87 46.45
CA LYS A 711 -48.66 6.19 46.80
C LYS A 711 -50.05 6.36 46.16
N PRO A 712 -51.05 6.93 46.87
CA PRO A 712 -52.36 7.18 46.28
C PRO A 712 -52.25 8.18 45.12
N VAL A 713 -52.83 7.84 43.97
CA VAL A 713 -52.95 8.73 42.81
C VAL A 713 -53.91 9.86 43.20
N SER A 714 -53.46 11.12 43.22
CA SER A 714 -54.35 12.27 43.43
C SER A 714 -55.31 12.38 42.25
N LYS A 715 -56.61 12.54 42.56
CA LYS A 715 -57.74 12.55 41.63
C LYS A 715 -57.57 13.42 40.40
#